data_AF-A0A951FB86-F1
#
_entry.id   AF-A0A951FB86-F1
#
_cell.length_a   1.000
_cell.length_b   1.000
_cell.length_c   1.000
_cell.angle_alpha   90.00
_cell.angle_beta   90.00
_cell.angle_gamma   90.00
#
_symmetry.space_group_name_H-M   'P 1'
#
loop_
_entity.id
_entity.type
_entity.pdbx_description
1 polymer ?
#
loop_
_entity_poly.entity_id
_entity_poly.type
_entity_poly.pdbx_seq_one_letter_code
_entity_poly.pdbx_strand_id
1 'polypeptide(L)'
;MTIDPVMLQPPSPSAIRDELEQLVLADLLGPAGGEDEELTDRSVRDRYLVGMLAPRQQQIVQEELDDLLVTGEDAPDDGPVDVGTSQASSMFPSSFGLSCTVDGATTELRISAHWGRYSRVKSETLTTAQAEKPLTVWKRQPMGGEIRAFTLTDGAREVWSPDSEQPEVRVRAAVRRMGDCWSVTVFLVNDQDEPERSRDTAWIFQPELRVAATDGAPIFRRRVDLQRPPAADAVAEAEDQAMAMLYRHEVEFAVGHGVAVHAAVLPADPTYATEIITRVVPSYEVGPTISPTSDDLPAVADVELDMRALASLPNGSFTAALQPLLTAYSAWIARQRARITDPAARLADYAGVAEEVLDRCVVARDRIAAGIALLDANPQAAEAFRFMNQAMWQQRIHTRWAEERRRGRTVTIDEVDLPAQRSWRLFQLAFILLNLPALTDVRHADRTGDGDALADLLWFPTGGGKTEAYLGLTAYTLGIRRLQGVVAGRSGMEGVAVLMRYTLRLLTLQQFQRATALICACETIRRSAVAHGDLRWGTTPFRIGLWVGERTTPNTTERSAEALKRDGGQPSVFGGSGSPHQLTHCPWCGATIDAGKHVMVNKTAGRTLLYCGDKLGDCPFSARQAPGEGLPVLVVDEEIYRRLPALLIATVDKFAQMPWKGPVQMLFGQVDGYCERHGFRSPEIEDADRHPPKDGLPAAQSRPHGPLRPPDLIIQDELHLISGPLGTLVGLYETGVDHLASWEVGGLRVRPKVIASTATIRRAADQMQALFLHKVAVFPPQGLDADDTFFARQRQASVDTPGRKYLGICASGKRLKAVLIRVYVAYLAASQRLYERYGKAADPYMTLVGYFNAMRELGGMRRLVEDDVRSRLGKTDQRGLAKRSGLLL
;
A
#
# COMPACT_ATOMS: atom_id res chain seq x y z
N MET A 1 -17.27 36.21 34.23
CA MET A 1 -16.42 35.08 33.81
C MET A 1 -16.26 35.16 32.31
N THR A 2 -15.16 35.77 31.89
CA THR A 2 -14.70 35.80 30.50
C THR A 2 -14.40 34.36 30.08
N ILE A 3 -15.16 33.86 29.12
CA ILE A 3 -14.91 32.56 28.51
C ILE A 3 -13.66 32.72 27.63
N ASP A 4 -12.63 31.95 27.95
CA ASP A 4 -11.37 31.93 27.24
C ASP A 4 -11.62 31.50 25.77
N PRO A 5 -11.26 32.32 24.76
CA PRO A 5 -11.59 32.05 23.34
C PRO A 5 -10.90 30.80 22.76
N VAL A 6 -10.01 30.16 23.50
CA VAL A 6 -9.26 28.96 23.07
C VAL A 6 -10.15 27.70 23.00
N MET A 7 -11.34 27.71 23.60
CA MET A 7 -12.26 26.55 23.66
C MET A 7 -13.14 26.30 22.42
N LEU A 8 -12.98 27.06 21.31
CA LEU A 8 -13.90 27.00 20.16
C LEU A 8 -13.33 26.39 18.86
N GLN A 9 -12.08 25.94 18.84
CA GLN A 9 -11.58 25.19 17.69
C GLN A 9 -11.69 23.68 17.92
N PRO A 10 -12.27 22.92 16.97
CA PRO A 10 -12.24 21.46 17.06
C PRO A 10 -10.77 21.01 17.11
N PRO A 11 -10.42 20.02 17.95
CA PRO A 11 -9.06 19.51 18.03
C PRO A 11 -8.56 19.07 16.66
N SER A 12 -7.25 19.20 16.43
CA SER A 12 -6.65 18.75 15.18
C SER A 12 -6.90 17.25 14.98
N PRO A 13 -6.93 16.76 13.72
CA PRO A 13 -7.04 15.32 13.45
C PRO A 13 -5.97 14.48 14.17
N SER A 14 -4.77 15.02 14.37
CA SER A 14 -3.69 14.39 15.13
C SER A 14 -4.01 14.32 16.63
N ALA A 15 -4.57 15.37 17.22
CA ALA A 15 -4.97 15.36 18.63
C ALA A 15 -6.07 14.33 18.91
N ILE A 16 -7.06 14.21 18.01
CA ILE A 16 -8.12 13.18 18.12
C ILE A 16 -7.52 11.77 18.02
N ARG A 17 -6.53 11.57 17.14
CA ARG A 17 -5.81 10.30 17.00
C ARG A 17 -5.04 9.93 18.27
N ASP A 18 -4.32 10.90 18.84
CA ASP A 18 -3.49 10.67 20.01
C ASP A 18 -4.38 10.38 21.24
N GLU A 19 -5.55 11.03 21.34
CA GLU A 19 -6.57 10.69 22.34
C GLU A 19 -7.15 9.28 22.12
N LEU A 20 -7.38 8.87 20.86
CA LEU A 20 -7.79 7.49 20.54
C LEU A 20 -6.76 6.48 21.04
N GLU A 21 -5.48 6.71 20.75
CA GLU A 21 -4.38 5.88 21.26
C GLU A 21 -4.39 5.82 22.79
N GLN A 22 -4.50 6.95 23.48
CA GLN A 22 -4.57 6.99 24.94
C GLN A 22 -5.74 6.18 25.50
N LEU A 23 -6.94 6.32 24.93
CA LEU A 23 -8.12 5.56 25.36
C LEU A 23 -7.95 4.05 25.14
N VAL A 24 -7.37 3.65 24.01
CA VAL A 24 -7.10 2.23 23.70
C VAL A 24 -6.03 1.67 24.64
N LEU A 25 -4.94 2.41 24.88
CA LEU A 25 -3.88 1.98 25.80
C LEU A 25 -4.38 1.92 27.25
N ALA A 26 -5.23 2.85 27.68
CA ALA A 26 -5.86 2.80 29.00
C ALA A 26 -6.69 1.52 29.19
N ASP A 27 -7.40 1.06 28.16
CA ASP A 27 -8.20 -0.18 28.23
C ASP A 27 -7.37 -1.46 28.14
N LEU A 28 -6.35 -1.48 27.28
CA LEU A 28 -5.57 -2.68 26.97
C LEU A 28 -4.36 -2.88 27.88
N LEU A 29 -3.64 -1.80 28.22
CA LEU A 29 -2.44 -1.82 29.06
C LEU A 29 -2.72 -1.30 30.47
N GLY A 30 -3.49 -0.21 30.58
CA GLY A 30 -3.73 0.48 31.85
C GLY A 30 -2.52 1.23 32.39
N PRO A 31 -2.61 1.76 33.62
CA PRO A 31 -3.82 1.88 34.43
C PRO A 31 -4.78 2.93 33.84
N ALA A 32 -6.09 2.64 33.81
CA ALA A 32 -7.08 3.55 33.24
C ALA A 32 -7.49 4.66 34.23
N GLY A 33 -7.40 4.37 35.53
CA GLY A 33 -7.76 5.29 36.63
C GLY A 33 -6.58 6.06 37.22
N GLY A 34 -5.39 6.00 36.60
CA GLY A 34 -4.17 6.63 37.11
C GLY A 34 -3.44 5.78 38.15
N GLU A 35 -2.54 6.42 38.92
CA GLU A 35 -1.62 5.71 39.83
C GLU A 35 -2.32 4.97 40.98
N ASP A 36 -3.46 5.51 41.45
CA ASP A 36 -4.28 5.00 42.56
C ASP A 36 -5.59 4.34 42.10
N GLU A 37 -5.64 3.80 40.88
CA GLU A 37 -6.85 3.19 40.30
C GLU A 37 -7.50 2.14 41.23
N GLU A 38 -8.83 2.24 41.37
CA GLU A 38 -9.66 1.22 42.01
C GLU A 38 -10.50 0.46 40.97
N LEU A 39 -10.36 -0.86 40.95
CA LEU A 39 -11.11 -1.75 40.05
C LEU A 39 -12.16 -2.56 40.81
N THR A 40 -13.36 -2.62 40.26
CA THR A 40 -14.45 -3.48 40.76
C THR A 40 -14.47 -4.86 40.07
N ASP A 41 -13.57 -5.08 39.11
CA ASP A 41 -13.41 -6.34 38.38
C ASP A 41 -13.10 -7.52 39.31
N ARG A 42 -13.51 -8.74 38.91
CA ARG A 42 -13.23 -9.95 39.69
C ARG A 42 -11.73 -10.22 39.79
N SER A 43 -11.03 -10.08 38.66
CA SER A 43 -9.58 -10.23 38.50
C SER A 43 -9.03 -9.06 37.68
N VAL A 44 -7.88 -8.55 38.10
CA VAL A 44 -7.11 -7.52 37.39
C VAL A 44 -6.53 -8.08 36.08
N ARG A 45 -6.25 -9.39 36.02
CA ARG A 45 -5.73 -10.07 34.82
C ARG A 45 -6.74 -10.16 33.67
N ASP A 46 -8.02 -9.99 33.98
CA ASP A 46 -9.10 -9.88 32.99
C ASP A 46 -9.34 -8.42 32.57
N ARG A 47 -8.95 -7.47 33.43
CA ARG A 47 -9.03 -6.04 33.14
C ARG A 47 -8.09 -5.69 31.99
N TYR A 48 -6.80 -5.95 32.12
CA TYR A 48 -5.81 -5.60 31.10
C TYR A 48 -5.44 -6.78 30.19
N LEU A 49 -5.07 -6.48 28.96
CA LEU A 49 -4.69 -7.45 27.94
C LEU A 49 -3.18 -7.70 27.89
N VAL A 50 -2.39 -6.66 28.11
CA VAL A 50 -0.92 -6.66 27.98
C VAL A 50 -0.27 -6.03 29.23
N GLY A 51 1.05 -6.21 29.36
CA GLY A 51 1.83 -5.58 30.44
C GLY A 51 1.70 -6.29 31.77
N MET A 52 1.76 -7.63 31.76
CA MET A 52 1.65 -8.45 32.95
C MET A 52 2.81 -9.44 33.01
N LEU A 53 3.44 -9.59 34.18
CA LEU A 53 4.39 -10.68 34.45
C LEU A 53 3.84 -11.60 35.53
N ALA A 54 3.75 -12.88 35.19
CA ALA A 54 3.26 -13.92 36.09
C ALA A 54 4.28 -14.26 37.19
N PRO A 55 3.82 -14.70 38.37
CA PRO A 55 4.68 -15.33 39.37
C PRO A 55 5.32 -16.62 38.82
N ARG A 56 6.29 -17.16 39.54
CA ARG A 56 7.14 -18.26 39.06
C ARG A 56 6.33 -19.53 38.72
N GLN A 57 6.75 -20.25 37.67
CA GLN A 57 6.23 -21.57 37.26
C GLN A 57 4.75 -21.63 36.78
N GLN A 58 4.18 -20.53 36.28
CA GLN A 58 2.80 -20.58 35.81
C GLN A 58 2.64 -21.25 34.44
N GLN A 59 2.00 -22.42 34.43
CA GLN A 59 1.52 -23.10 33.21
C GLN A 59 0.03 -22.75 32.99
N ILE A 60 -0.36 -22.52 31.74
CA ILE A 60 -1.78 -22.32 31.41
C ILE A 60 -2.50 -23.66 31.51
N VAL A 61 -3.47 -23.76 32.43
CA VAL A 61 -4.34 -24.93 32.58
C VAL A 61 -5.44 -24.87 31.52
N GLN A 62 -5.65 -25.99 30.83
CA GLN A 62 -6.41 -26.11 29.59
C GLN A 62 -7.94 -25.91 29.75
N GLU A 63 -8.48 -26.03 30.97
CA GLU A 63 -9.92 -26.04 31.24
C GLU A 63 -10.61 -24.66 31.16
N GLU A 64 -9.89 -23.53 31.30
CA GLU A 64 -10.49 -22.19 31.14
C GLU A 64 -10.61 -21.74 29.66
N LEU A 65 -10.29 -22.62 28.71
CA LEU A 65 -10.13 -22.30 27.28
C LEU A 65 -11.14 -22.97 26.34
N ASP A 66 -12.08 -23.77 26.85
CA ASP A 66 -13.02 -24.58 26.05
C ASP A 66 -14.41 -23.96 25.83
N ASP A 67 -14.77 -22.86 26.52
CA ASP A 67 -16.12 -22.26 26.46
C ASP A 67 -16.49 -21.53 25.15
N LEU A 68 -15.66 -21.60 24.10
CA LEU A 68 -15.93 -20.95 22.79
C LEU A 68 -15.76 -21.88 21.57
N LEU A 69 -15.64 -23.20 21.79
CA LEU A 69 -15.57 -24.18 20.71
C LEU A 69 -16.98 -24.51 20.18
N VAL A 70 -17.45 -23.75 19.19
CA VAL A 70 -18.43 -24.26 18.22
C VAL A 70 -17.63 -24.80 17.04
N THR A 71 -17.62 -26.13 16.91
CA THR A 71 -17.09 -26.87 15.77
C THR A 71 -17.96 -26.61 14.54
N GLY A 72 -17.39 -26.03 13.49
CA GLY A 72 -17.99 -25.97 12.15
C GLY A 72 -17.30 -26.97 11.23
N GLU A 73 -18.10 -27.80 10.57
CA GLU A 73 -17.70 -28.87 9.65
C GLU A 73 -16.98 -28.37 8.38
N ASP A 74 -16.22 -29.29 7.79
CA ASP A 74 -15.26 -29.11 6.69
C ASP A 74 -15.85 -28.52 5.39
N ALA A 75 -15.14 -27.56 4.80
CA ALA A 75 -15.28 -27.16 3.40
C ALA A 75 -14.01 -27.58 2.62
N PRO A 76 -14.12 -28.31 1.48
CA PRO A 76 -13.00 -29.05 0.90
C PRO A 76 -12.27 -28.30 -0.23
N ASP A 77 -11.54 -27.21 0.06
CA ASP A 77 -10.71 -26.59 -1.01
C ASP A 77 -9.43 -25.85 -0.57
N ASP A 78 -8.90 -26.10 0.63
CA ASP A 78 -7.54 -25.65 0.98
C ASP A 78 -6.68 -26.88 1.33
N GLY A 79 -5.57 -27.05 0.60
CA GLY A 79 -4.58 -28.08 0.86
C GLY A 79 -4.07 -28.02 2.32
N PRO A 80 -3.51 -29.13 2.84
CA PRO A 80 -3.18 -29.25 4.25
C PRO A 80 -2.17 -28.17 4.65
N VAL A 81 -2.59 -27.28 5.55
CA VAL A 81 -1.67 -26.46 6.33
C VAL A 81 -0.87 -27.45 7.17
N ASP A 82 0.46 -27.33 7.13
CA ASP A 82 1.38 -28.16 7.90
C ASP A 82 0.92 -28.23 9.37
N VAL A 83 0.28 -29.35 9.75
CA VAL A 83 -0.18 -29.61 11.12
C VAL A 83 1.05 -30.08 11.90
N GLY A 84 1.98 -29.15 12.09
CA GLY A 84 3.37 -29.48 12.38
C GLY A 84 3.99 -28.60 13.46
N THR A 85 3.32 -28.40 14.59
CA THR A 85 4.01 -28.10 15.86
C THR A 85 3.19 -28.61 17.03
N SER A 86 3.80 -29.45 17.88
CA SER A 86 3.28 -29.84 19.19
C SER A 86 2.65 -28.64 19.89
N GLN A 87 1.41 -28.80 20.38
CA GLN A 87 0.71 -27.82 21.19
C GLN A 87 1.44 -27.66 22.53
N ALA A 88 2.52 -26.89 22.55
CA ALA A 88 3.22 -26.55 23.78
C ALA A 88 2.28 -25.74 24.68
N SER A 89 2.18 -26.12 25.96
CA SER A 89 1.55 -25.31 26.99
C SER A 89 2.14 -23.90 26.95
N SER A 90 1.35 -22.93 26.50
CA SER A 90 1.77 -21.52 26.51
C SER A 90 1.96 -21.09 27.96
N MET A 91 3.09 -20.46 28.29
CA MET A 91 3.38 -19.94 29.63
C MET A 91 3.26 -18.42 29.60
N PHE A 92 2.72 -17.82 30.67
CA PHE A 92 2.84 -16.38 30.84
C PHE A 92 4.30 -16.02 31.15
N PRO A 93 4.83 -14.92 30.58
CA PRO A 93 6.19 -14.49 30.90
C PRO A 93 6.27 -14.09 32.38
N SER A 94 7.25 -14.63 33.11
CA SER A 94 7.59 -14.17 34.46
C SER A 94 8.73 -13.14 34.46
N SER A 95 9.28 -12.83 33.29
CA SER A 95 10.34 -11.83 33.14
C SER A 95 10.32 -11.17 31.78
N PHE A 96 10.89 -9.98 31.73
CA PHE A 96 11.21 -9.25 30.51
C PHE A 96 12.51 -8.46 30.75
N GLY A 97 13.14 -7.98 29.68
CA GLY A 97 14.40 -7.27 29.83
C GLY A 97 14.86 -6.57 28.57
N LEU A 98 16.07 -6.04 28.62
CA LEU A 98 16.74 -5.43 27.48
C LEU A 98 18.23 -5.74 27.49
N SER A 99 18.86 -5.60 26.33
CA SER A 99 20.31 -5.61 26.18
C SER A 99 20.73 -4.41 25.35
N CYS A 100 21.64 -3.60 25.89
CA CYS A 100 22.10 -2.36 25.26
C CYS A 100 23.63 -2.32 25.13
N THR A 101 24.10 -1.42 24.26
CA THR A 101 25.53 -1.12 24.08
C THR A 101 25.84 0.24 24.70
N VAL A 102 26.80 0.27 25.62
CA VAL A 102 27.22 1.45 26.36
C VAL A 102 28.68 1.77 26.03
N ASP A 103 29.04 3.05 25.99
CA ASP A 103 30.41 3.50 25.81
C ASP A 103 31.36 2.88 26.85
N GLY A 104 32.52 2.39 26.41
CA GLY A 104 33.49 1.73 27.26
C GLY A 104 34.19 2.63 28.29
N ALA A 105 34.09 3.96 28.15
CA ALA A 105 34.55 4.92 29.15
C ALA A 105 33.58 5.09 30.32
N THR A 106 32.32 4.67 30.16
CA THR A 106 31.34 4.72 31.25
C THR A 106 31.69 3.71 32.34
N THR A 107 31.67 4.16 33.60
CA THR A 107 31.96 3.34 34.78
C THR A 107 30.72 2.98 35.57
N GLU A 108 29.65 3.78 35.49
CA GLU A 108 28.45 3.61 36.30
C GLU A 108 27.17 3.90 35.50
N LEU A 109 26.09 3.19 35.83
CA LEU A 109 24.77 3.37 35.26
C LEU A 109 23.72 3.65 36.33
N ARG A 110 22.64 4.31 35.92
CA ARG A 110 21.39 4.35 36.66
C ARG A 110 20.43 3.32 36.07
N ILE A 111 19.93 2.42 36.91
CA ILE A 111 18.94 1.40 36.53
C ILE A 111 17.74 1.54 37.46
N SER A 112 16.55 1.76 36.90
CA SER A 112 15.30 1.84 37.66
C SER A 112 14.27 0.87 37.11
N ALA A 113 13.48 0.30 38.01
CA ALA A 113 12.38 -0.60 37.69
C ALA A 113 11.11 -0.14 38.43
N HIS A 114 10.00 -0.02 37.71
CA HIS A 114 8.72 0.40 38.26
C HIS A 114 7.60 -0.52 37.77
N TRP A 115 6.57 -0.72 38.59
CA TRP A 115 5.38 -1.50 38.23
C TRP A 115 4.19 -1.15 39.13
N GLY A 116 3.03 -1.69 38.80
CA GLY A 116 1.83 -1.68 39.63
C GLY A 116 1.62 -3.03 40.34
N ARG A 117 1.35 -2.98 41.64
CA ARG A 117 0.79 -4.07 42.43
C ARG A 117 -0.68 -3.77 42.70
N TYR A 118 -1.53 -4.80 42.69
CA TYR A 118 -2.93 -4.64 43.10
C TYR A 118 -3.22 -5.46 44.35
N SER A 119 -3.89 -4.85 45.32
CA SER A 119 -4.32 -5.50 46.56
C SER A 119 -5.81 -5.29 46.79
N ARG A 120 -6.47 -6.24 47.47
CA ARG A 120 -7.89 -6.11 47.81
C ARG A 120 -8.06 -5.28 49.07
N VAL A 121 -8.73 -4.13 48.92
CA VAL A 121 -9.03 -3.21 50.03
C VAL A 121 -10.51 -2.82 50.03
N LYS A 122 -10.98 -2.24 51.12
CA LYS A 122 -12.29 -1.58 51.17
C LYS A 122 -12.14 -0.19 50.58
N SER A 123 -12.94 0.13 49.56
CA SER A 123 -12.94 1.44 48.92
C SER A 123 -13.49 2.49 49.88
N GLU A 124 -12.84 3.65 49.95
CA GLU A 124 -13.32 4.81 50.72
C GLU A 124 -14.39 5.60 49.95
N THR A 125 -14.48 5.41 48.63
CA THR A 125 -15.33 6.22 47.73
C THR A 125 -16.50 5.44 47.14
N LEU A 126 -16.37 4.12 46.99
CA LEU A 126 -17.38 3.25 46.38
C LEU A 126 -18.14 2.46 47.44
N THR A 127 -19.46 2.58 47.45
CA THR A 127 -20.37 1.87 48.37
C THR A 127 -21.36 0.96 47.65
N THR A 128 -21.87 -0.06 48.34
CA THR A 128 -22.88 -0.95 47.78
C THR A 128 -24.24 -0.25 47.66
N ALA A 129 -24.92 -0.43 46.52
CA ALA A 129 -26.20 0.22 46.21
C ALA A 129 -27.35 -0.10 47.20
N GLN A 130 -27.19 -1.10 48.06
CA GLN A 130 -28.23 -1.60 48.96
C GLN A 130 -27.97 -1.32 50.45
N ALA A 131 -26.77 -0.87 50.85
CA ALA A 131 -26.44 -0.77 52.28
C ALA A 131 -25.37 0.28 52.67
N GLU A 132 -24.94 1.16 51.76
CA GLU A 132 -23.87 2.16 52.01
C GLU A 132 -22.56 1.58 52.58
N LYS A 133 -22.33 0.26 52.45
CA LYS A 133 -21.12 -0.40 52.94
C LYS A 133 -19.99 -0.24 51.91
N PRO A 134 -18.74 0.01 52.35
CA PRO A 134 -17.57 0.04 51.48
C PRO A 134 -17.45 -1.20 50.58
N LEU A 135 -17.39 -0.99 49.27
CA LEU A 135 -17.14 -2.04 48.28
C LEU A 135 -15.72 -2.60 48.45
N THR A 136 -15.53 -3.88 48.18
CA THR A 136 -14.18 -4.47 48.13
C THR A 136 -13.68 -4.33 46.71
N VAL A 137 -12.57 -3.63 46.54
CA VAL A 137 -11.99 -3.26 45.24
C VAL A 137 -10.54 -3.70 45.18
N TRP A 138 -10.03 -3.86 43.97
CA TRP A 138 -8.59 -3.94 43.74
C TRP A 138 -8.03 -2.52 43.66
N LYS A 139 -7.17 -2.15 44.62
CA LYS A 139 -6.49 -0.86 44.61
C LYS A 139 -5.07 -1.03 44.09
N ARG A 140 -4.69 -0.20 43.14
CA ARG A 140 -3.32 -0.13 42.62
C ARG A 140 -2.39 0.51 43.65
N GLN A 141 -1.19 -0.01 43.75
CA GLN A 141 -0.07 0.53 44.51
C GLN A 141 1.13 0.63 43.55
N PRO A 142 1.69 1.82 43.33
CA PRO A 142 2.94 1.95 42.57
C PRO A 142 4.08 1.34 43.40
N MET A 143 4.87 0.49 42.76
CA MET A 143 6.03 -0.18 43.35
C MET A 143 7.27 0.12 42.51
N GLY A 144 8.45 0.01 43.10
CA GLY A 144 9.70 0.09 42.37
C GLY A 144 10.83 0.76 43.14
N GLY A 145 11.92 1.00 42.40
CA GLY A 145 13.10 1.67 42.93
C GLY A 145 14.21 1.77 41.90
N GLU A 146 15.30 2.42 42.29
CA GLU A 146 16.46 2.65 41.44
C GLU A 146 17.78 2.33 42.15
N ILE A 147 18.75 1.82 41.37
CA ILE A 147 20.16 1.89 41.72
C ILE A 147 20.75 3.09 40.97
N ARG A 148 21.27 4.06 41.72
CA ARG A 148 21.83 5.31 41.16
C ARG A 148 23.23 5.15 40.58
N ALA A 149 24.00 4.17 41.05
CA ALA A 149 25.39 3.94 40.67
C ALA A 149 25.67 2.44 40.57
N PHE A 150 25.21 1.82 39.48
CA PHE A 150 25.53 0.43 39.14
C PHE A 150 26.89 0.38 38.45
N THR A 151 27.88 -0.20 39.11
CA THR A 151 29.27 -0.21 38.60
C THR A 151 29.46 -1.21 37.46
N LEU A 152 30.02 -0.74 36.35
CA LEU A 152 30.32 -1.57 35.17
C LEU A 152 31.68 -2.24 35.33
N THR A 153 31.66 -3.55 35.57
CA THR A 153 32.86 -4.41 35.58
C THR A 153 32.65 -5.62 34.69
N ASP A 154 33.71 -6.09 34.02
CA ASP A 154 33.59 -7.21 33.08
C ASP A 154 33.23 -8.52 33.81
N GLY A 155 32.20 -9.20 33.31
CA GLY A 155 31.65 -10.41 33.93
C GLY A 155 30.76 -10.14 35.15
N ALA A 156 30.48 -8.89 35.50
CA ALA A 156 29.59 -8.55 36.62
C ALA A 156 28.21 -9.18 36.42
N ARG A 157 27.70 -9.78 37.50
CA ARG A 157 26.33 -10.29 37.59
C ARG A 157 25.77 -9.90 38.94
N GLU A 158 24.75 -9.06 38.92
CA GLU A 158 24.10 -8.59 40.13
C GLU A 158 22.62 -8.91 40.12
N VAL A 159 22.10 -9.17 41.31
CA VAL A 159 20.68 -9.42 41.55
C VAL A 159 20.27 -8.63 42.77
N TRP A 160 19.26 -7.78 42.63
CA TRP A 160 18.73 -6.99 43.74
C TRP A 160 17.20 -6.90 43.67
N SER A 161 16.56 -6.53 44.78
CA SER A 161 15.14 -6.15 44.78
C SER A 161 15.02 -4.63 44.67
N PRO A 162 14.31 -4.09 43.65
CA PRO A 162 14.06 -2.66 43.55
C PRO A 162 13.19 -2.13 44.70
N ASP A 163 12.33 -2.98 45.26
CA ASP A 163 11.32 -2.59 46.25
C ASP A 163 11.44 -3.47 47.50
N SER A 164 11.41 -2.87 48.69
CA SER A 164 11.52 -3.60 49.95
C SER A 164 10.27 -4.38 50.34
N GLU A 165 9.10 -3.99 49.82
CA GLU A 165 7.83 -4.67 50.09
C GLU A 165 7.61 -5.93 49.21
N GLN A 166 8.34 -6.06 48.10
CA GLN A 166 8.32 -7.22 47.21
C GLN A 166 9.74 -7.77 46.94
N PRO A 167 10.44 -8.34 47.93
CA PRO A 167 11.83 -8.81 47.82
C PRO A 167 12.07 -9.93 46.79
N GLU A 168 10.98 -10.57 46.33
CA GLU A 168 10.99 -11.62 45.30
C GLU A 168 10.82 -11.06 43.89
N VAL A 169 10.54 -9.77 43.73
CA VAL A 169 10.63 -9.09 42.44
C VAL A 169 12.05 -8.58 42.28
N ARG A 170 12.81 -9.17 41.36
CA ARG A 170 14.26 -8.95 41.27
C ARG A 170 14.66 -8.39 39.93
N VAL A 171 15.61 -7.47 39.94
CA VAL A 171 16.33 -7.08 38.74
C VAL A 171 17.62 -7.89 38.68
N ARG A 172 17.89 -8.49 37.52
CA ARG A 172 19.11 -9.24 37.22
C ARG A 172 19.88 -8.48 36.14
N ALA A 173 21.08 -8.03 36.44
CA ALA A 173 21.96 -7.36 35.50
C ALA A 173 23.18 -8.22 35.18
N ALA A 174 23.61 -8.22 33.93
CA ALA A 174 24.85 -8.84 33.47
C ALA A 174 25.63 -7.88 32.58
N VAL A 175 26.93 -7.78 32.80
CA VAL A 175 27.83 -6.88 32.07
C VAL A 175 28.94 -7.68 31.40
N ARG A 176 29.24 -7.33 30.15
CA ARG A 176 30.35 -7.91 29.39
C ARG A 176 31.08 -6.84 28.61
N ARG A 177 32.41 -6.87 28.62
CA ARG A 177 33.23 -6.01 27.75
C ARG A 177 33.19 -6.54 26.31
N MET A 178 32.97 -5.65 25.36
CA MET A 178 32.96 -5.94 23.92
C MET A 178 33.76 -4.86 23.18
N GLY A 179 35.06 -5.08 23.00
CA GLY A 179 35.96 -4.09 22.38
C GLY A 179 36.02 -2.78 23.19
N ASP A 180 35.68 -1.68 22.54
CA ASP A 180 35.61 -0.33 23.12
C ASP A 180 34.26 -0.03 23.80
N CYS A 181 33.35 -1.01 23.88
CA CYS A 181 32.01 -0.85 24.45
C CYS A 181 31.71 -1.87 25.56
N TRP A 182 30.69 -1.59 26.35
CA TRP A 182 30.04 -2.54 27.26
C TRP A 182 28.75 -3.07 26.63
N SER A 183 28.50 -4.37 26.79
CA SER A 183 27.19 -4.96 26.61
C SER A 183 26.56 -5.15 27.98
N VAL A 184 25.40 -4.51 28.18
CA VAL A 184 24.68 -4.54 29.46
C VAL A 184 23.31 -5.14 29.24
N THR A 185 23.02 -6.22 29.95
CA THR A 185 21.75 -6.93 29.89
C THR A 185 21.04 -6.80 31.23
N VAL A 186 19.80 -6.32 31.23
CA VAL A 186 19.00 -6.10 32.44
C VAL A 186 17.64 -6.78 32.28
N PHE A 187 17.26 -7.60 33.26
CA PHE A 187 15.96 -8.27 33.32
C PHE A 187 15.24 -7.95 34.61
N LEU A 188 13.93 -7.72 34.54
CA LEU A 188 13.03 -7.73 35.69
C LEU A 188 12.38 -9.11 35.74
N VAL A 189 12.47 -9.76 36.89
CA VAL A 189 12.00 -11.12 37.10
C VAL A 189 11.04 -11.14 38.27
N ASN A 190 9.85 -11.68 38.05
CA ASN A 190 8.89 -12.00 39.09
C ASN A 190 9.20 -13.40 39.64
N ASP A 191 10.00 -13.48 40.70
CA ASP A 191 10.31 -14.76 41.38
C ASP A 191 9.31 -15.06 42.53
N GLN A 192 8.19 -14.31 42.64
CA GLN A 192 7.17 -14.55 43.67
C GLN A 192 6.48 -15.91 43.49
N ASP A 193 6.03 -16.49 44.60
CA ASP A 193 5.11 -17.63 44.61
C ASP A 193 3.64 -17.15 44.52
N GLU A 194 2.81 -17.90 43.78
CA GLU A 194 1.39 -17.54 43.65
C GLU A 194 0.61 -17.91 44.93
N PRO A 195 -0.08 -16.96 45.58
CA PRO A 195 -0.84 -17.26 46.79
C PRO A 195 -2.15 -18.00 46.47
N GLU A 196 -2.61 -18.87 47.38
CA GLU A 196 -3.87 -19.63 47.22
C GLU A 196 -5.11 -18.72 47.10
N ARG A 197 -5.08 -17.55 47.76
CA ARG A 197 -6.15 -16.55 47.72
C ARG A 197 -5.61 -15.24 47.17
N SER A 198 -6.47 -14.52 46.43
CA SER A 198 -6.12 -13.23 45.80
C SER A 198 -4.89 -13.32 44.90
N ARG A 199 -4.81 -14.37 44.07
CA ARG A 199 -3.70 -14.69 43.14
C ARG A 199 -3.06 -13.47 42.46
N ASP A 200 -3.87 -12.52 42.02
CA ASP A 200 -3.43 -11.30 41.34
C ASP A 200 -2.48 -10.41 42.18
N THR A 201 -2.40 -10.59 43.50
CA THR A 201 -1.46 -9.83 44.35
C THR A 201 0.01 -10.16 44.09
N ALA A 202 0.31 -11.33 43.53
CA ALA A 202 1.66 -11.77 43.16
C ALA A 202 1.99 -11.50 41.69
N TRP A 203 1.07 -10.90 40.93
CA TRP A 203 1.30 -10.47 39.57
C TRP A 203 1.86 -9.06 39.52
N ILE A 204 2.72 -8.81 38.55
CA ILE A 204 3.28 -7.49 38.25
C ILE A 204 2.51 -6.91 37.06
N PHE A 205 2.03 -5.68 37.19
CA PHE A 205 1.27 -4.99 36.14
C PHE A 205 2.02 -3.74 35.65
N GLN A 206 1.92 -3.45 34.36
CA GLN A 206 2.58 -2.34 33.67
C GLN A 206 4.07 -2.16 34.05
N PRO A 207 4.90 -3.21 33.99
CA PRO A 207 6.30 -3.08 34.37
C PRO A 207 7.07 -2.22 33.36
N GLU A 208 8.00 -1.42 33.89
CA GLU A 208 8.93 -0.60 33.12
C GLU A 208 10.34 -0.74 33.68
N LEU A 209 11.31 -1.00 32.80
CA LEU A 209 12.74 -0.91 33.06
C LEU A 209 13.32 0.29 32.31
N ARG A 210 14.16 1.06 33.00
CA ARG A 210 14.86 2.23 32.47
C ARG A 210 16.35 2.13 32.80
N VAL A 211 17.19 2.39 31.80
CA VAL A 211 18.65 2.45 31.92
C VAL A 211 19.12 3.79 31.38
N ALA A 212 19.93 4.50 32.17
CA ALA A 212 20.44 5.83 31.83
C ALA A 212 21.86 6.05 32.40
N ALA A 213 22.55 7.07 31.91
CA ALA A 213 23.76 7.57 32.57
C ALA A 213 23.42 8.20 33.93
N THR A 214 24.37 8.17 34.87
CA THR A 214 24.17 8.76 36.20
C THR A 214 24.09 10.30 36.16
N ASP A 215 24.78 10.90 35.20
CA ASP A 215 24.89 12.34 34.91
C ASP A 215 24.02 12.81 33.72
N GLY A 216 23.28 11.89 33.08
CA GLY A 216 22.48 12.18 31.89
C GLY A 216 23.28 12.25 30.58
N ALA A 217 24.55 11.87 30.58
CA ALA A 217 25.37 11.83 29.38
C ALA A 217 24.82 10.85 28.32
N PRO A 218 25.03 11.14 27.02
CA PRO A 218 24.60 10.28 25.93
C PRO A 218 25.58 9.09 25.77
N ILE A 219 25.43 8.07 26.61
CA ILE A 219 26.39 6.95 26.73
C ILE A 219 26.03 5.74 25.86
N PHE A 220 24.79 5.64 25.37
CA PHE A 220 24.37 4.49 24.58
C PHE A 220 24.81 4.68 23.14
N ARG A 221 25.46 3.66 22.57
CA ARG A 221 26.01 3.69 21.21
C ARG A 221 25.31 2.66 20.32
N ARG A 222 25.50 2.79 19.01
CA ARG A 222 25.10 1.78 18.02
C ARG A 222 25.60 0.39 18.46
N ARG A 223 24.71 -0.58 18.44
CA ARG A 223 25.03 -1.97 18.74
C ARG A 223 25.97 -2.54 17.67
N VAL A 224 27.08 -3.14 18.13
CA VAL A 224 28.03 -3.83 17.25
C VAL A 224 27.44 -5.20 16.94
N ASP A 225 26.97 -5.39 15.72
CA ASP A 225 26.34 -6.63 15.28
C ASP A 225 27.42 -7.71 15.03
N LEU A 226 27.72 -8.51 16.04
CA LEU A 226 28.68 -9.61 15.95
C LEU A 226 28.17 -10.81 15.15
N GLN A 227 26.92 -10.78 14.66
CA GLN A 227 26.24 -11.96 14.11
C GLN A 227 25.68 -11.78 12.71
N ARG A 228 26.07 -10.76 11.95
CA ARG A 228 25.68 -10.71 10.54
C ARG A 228 26.51 -11.75 9.79
N PRO A 229 25.92 -12.86 9.30
CA PRO A 229 26.66 -13.77 8.44
C PRO A 229 27.15 -12.98 7.23
N PRO A 230 28.35 -13.27 6.70
CA PRO A 230 28.80 -12.64 5.46
C PRO A 230 27.72 -12.84 4.39
N ALA A 231 27.48 -11.81 3.58
CA ALA A 231 26.50 -11.85 2.53
C ALA A 231 26.73 -13.07 1.63
N ALA A 232 25.65 -13.69 1.16
CA ALA A 232 25.72 -14.92 0.37
C ALA A 232 26.47 -14.73 -0.96
N ASP A 233 26.45 -13.51 -1.51
CA ASP A 233 27.15 -13.08 -2.72
C ASP A 233 27.42 -11.56 -2.72
N ALA A 234 28.18 -11.10 -3.72
CA ALA A 234 28.59 -9.70 -3.86
C ALA A 234 27.44 -8.72 -4.14
N VAL A 235 26.33 -9.19 -4.73
CA VAL A 235 25.15 -8.35 -5.01
C VAL A 235 24.41 -8.07 -3.71
N ALA A 236 24.20 -9.11 -2.90
CA ALA A 236 23.63 -8.99 -1.57
C ALA A 236 24.50 -8.11 -0.66
N GLU A 237 25.82 -8.21 -0.76
CA GLU A 237 26.74 -7.35 -0.01
C GLU A 237 26.59 -5.87 -0.38
N ALA A 238 26.55 -5.56 -1.68
CA ALA A 238 26.34 -4.19 -2.15
C ALA A 238 24.97 -3.62 -1.73
N GLU A 239 23.90 -4.43 -1.79
CA GLU A 239 22.57 -4.03 -1.26
C GLU A 239 22.62 -3.76 0.25
N ASP A 240 23.28 -4.61 1.03
CA ASP A 240 23.41 -4.45 2.48
C ASP A 240 24.22 -3.19 2.85
N GLN A 241 25.29 -2.88 2.12
CA GLN A 241 26.06 -1.64 2.30
C GLN A 241 25.25 -0.40 1.92
N ALA A 242 24.49 -0.45 0.83
CA ALA A 242 23.60 0.65 0.43
C ALA A 242 22.51 0.89 1.47
N MET A 243 21.91 -0.17 2.01
CA MET A 243 20.92 -0.08 3.10
C MET A 243 21.55 0.48 4.38
N ALA A 244 22.74 0.04 4.75
CA ALA A 244 23.47 0.57 5.90
C ALA A 244 23.79 2.06 5.75
N MET A 245 24.12 2.52 4.54
CA MET A 245 24.33 3.92 4.21
C MET A 245 23.03 4.74 4.35
N LEU A 246 21.93 4.28 3.73
CA LEU A 246 20.65 4.98 3.72
C LEU A 246 20.08 5.18 5.14
N TYR A 247 20.25 4.19 6.01
CA TYR A 247 19.75 4.19 7.38
C TYR A 247 20.84 4.47 8.42
N ARG A 248 21.98 5.07 8.04
CA ARG A 248 23.11 5.33 8.95
C ARG A 248 22.79 6.23 10.15
N HIS A 249 21.71 7.00 10.07
CA HIS A 249 21.20 7.83 11.16
C HIS A 249 20.15 7.11 12.04
N GLU A 250 19.66 5.95 11.60
CA GLU A 250 18.68 5.13 12.32
C GLU A 250 19.42 3.93 12.95
N VAL A 251 19.93 4.10 14.17
CA VAL A 251 20.76 3.09 14.82
C VAL A 251 20.01 2.28 15.87
N GLU A 252 20.35 1.00 15.96
CA GLU A 252 19.88 0.12 17.03
C GLU A 252 20.78 0.29 18.27
N PHE A 253 20.21 0.80 19.37
CA PHE A 253 20.91 0.97 20.65
C PHE A 253 20.75 -0.23 21.59
N ALA A 254 19.59 -0.90 21.50
CA ALA A 254 19.22 -2.01 22.36
C ALA A 254 18.20 -2.95 21.69
N VAL A 255 18.16 -4.17 22.22
CA VAL A 255 17.10 -5.16 21.94
C VAL A 255 16.36 -5.46 23.22
N GLY A 256 15.03 -5.48 23.12
CA GLY A 256 14.19 -5.97 24.20
C GLY A 256 13.98 -7.49 24.12
N HIS A 257 13.88 -8.11 25.30
CA HIS A 257 13.65 -9.54 25.48
C HIS A 257 12.25 -9.72 26.08
N GLY A 258 11.32 -10.24 25.27
CA GLY A 258 9.90 -10.35 25.66
C GLY A 258 9.16 -9.01 25.73
N VAL A 259 9.80 -7.91 25.30
CA VAL A 259 9.26 -6.54 25.30
C VAL A 259 9.97 -5.70 24.24
N ALA A 260 9.36 -4.59 23.79
CA ALA A 260 10.06 -3.63 22.94
C ALA A 260 10.89 -2.65 23.79
N VAL A 261 11.73 -1.85 23.14
CA VAL A 261 12.52 -0.78 23.78
C VAL A 261 12.37 0.52 23.01
N HIS A 262 12.52 1.63 23.71
CA HIS A 262 12.58 2.98 23.16
C HIS A 262 13.85 3.66 23.66
N ALA A 263 14.59 4.29 22.76
CA ALA A 263 15.79 5.04 23.08
C ALA A 263 15.54 6.55 22.96
N ALA A 264 15.93 7.32 23.97
CA ALA A 264 15.92 8.78 23.92
C ALA A 264 17.17 9.27 23.18
N VAL A 265 17.06 9.31 21.84
CA VAL A 265 18.14 9.67 20.92
C VAL A 265 18.54 11.13 21.07
N LEU A 266 19.85 11.42 21.03
CA LEU A 266 20.37 12.78 21.11
C LEU A 266 20.12 13.52 19.78
N PRO A 267 19.41 14.67 19.76
CA PRO A 267 19.12 15.37 18.50
C PRO A 267 20.37 15.85 17.75
N ALA A 268 21.43 16.20 18.47
CA ALA A 268 22.70 16.66 17.88
C ALA A 268 23.52 15.51 17.27
N ASP A 269 23.32 14.27 17.75
CA ASP A 269 24.00 13.09 17.24
C ASP A 269 23.09 11.85 17.35
N PRO A 270 22.44 11.43 16.25
CA PRO A 270 21.50 10.32 16.29
C PRO A 270 22.16 8.94 16.47
N THR A 271 23.49 8.88 16.57
CA THR A 271 24.22 7.65 16.90
C THR A 271 24.41 7.43 18.40
N TYR A 272 23.96 8.39 19.21
CA TYR A 272 23.96 8.32 20.66
C TYR A 272 22.56 8.47 21.25
N ALA A 273 22.31 7.78 22.36
CA ALA A 273 21.11 7.97 23.17
C ALA A 273 21.48 8.22 24.63
N THR A 274 20.62 8.96 25.32
CA THR A 274 20.76 9.31 26.75
C THR A 274 20.09 8.29 27.66
N GLU A 275 19.14 7.54 27.11
CA GLU A 275 18.23 6.71 27.89
C GLU A 275 17.65 5.58 27.06
N ILE A 276 17.40 4.43 27.69
CA ILE A 276 16.68 3.30 27.10
C ILE A 276 15.60 2.83 28.07
N ILE A 277 14.36 2.71 27.57
CA ILE A 277 13.17 2.33 28.33
C ILE A 277 12.48 1.15 27.66
N THR A 278 12.00 0.17 28.43
CA THR A 278 11.12 -0.87 27.89
C THR A 278 9.73 -0.31 27.54
N ARG A 279 9.15 -0.77 26.44
CA ARG A 279 7.79 -0.41 26.01
C ARG A 279 6.97 -1.68 25.77
N VAL A 280 5.93 -1.89 26.57
CA VAL A 280 5.01 -3.03 26.42
C VAL A 280 4.22 -2.93 25.12
N VAL A 281 3.70 -1.74 24.81
CA VAL A 281 3.04 -1.43 23.54
C VAL A 281 3.90 -0.39 22.82
N PRO A 282 4.83 -0.80 21.94
CA PRO A 282 5.60 0.16 21.16
C PRO A 282 4.67 0.96 20.26
N SER A 283 4.90 2.27 20.17
CA SER A 283 4.25 3.12 19.17
C SER A 283 5.28 3.93 18.39
N TYR A 284 5.04 4.09 17.09
CA TYR A 284 5.91 4.85 16.20
C TYR A 284 5.08 5.60 15.18
N GLU A 285 5.43 6.85 14.92
CA GLU A 285 4.76 7.67 13.91
C GLU A 285 5.64 7.81 12.68
N VAL A 286 5.18 7.24 11.56
CA VAL A 286 5.86 7.35 10.27
C VAL A 286 5.30 8.57 9.55
N GLY A 287 6.16 9.55 9.33
CA GLY A 287 5.85 10.72 8.54
C GLY A 287 5.49 10.39 7.08
N PRO A 288 4.61 11.18 6.42
CA PRO A 288 4.22 10.91 5.05
C PRO A 288 5.36 11.22 4.06
N THR A 289 5.58 10.34 3.10
CA THR A 289 6.48 10.59 1.96
C THR A 289 5.68 11.20 0.82
N ILE A 290 6.04 12.42 0.43
CA ILE A 290 5.32 13.20 -0.59
C ILE A 290 6.28 13.71 -1.67
N SER A 291 5.74 14.00 -2.86
CA SER A 291 6.48 14.73 -3.89
C SER A 291 6.73 16.15 -3.40
N PRO A 292 7.94 16.70 -3.54
CA PRO A 292 8.20 18.10 -3.21
C PRO A 292 7.37 19.06 -4.06
N THR A 293 7.00 20.22 -3.50
CA THR A 293 6.37 21.34 -4.20
C THR A 293 7.38 22.48 -4.40
N SER A 294 6.95 23.55 -5.10
CA SER A 294 7.72 24.78 -5.26
C SER A 294 8.08 25.44 -3.92
N ASP A 295 7.29 25.21 -2.86
CA ASP A 295 7.57 25.76 -1.53
C ASP A 295 8.79 25.06 -0.89
N ASP A 296 9.05 23.81 -1.27
CA ASP A 296 10.15 22.99 -0.75
C ASP A 296 11.42 23.10 -1.59
N LEU A 297 11.22 23.15 -2.90
CA LEU A 297 12.25 23.23 -3.92
C LEU A 297 11.89 24.42 -4.82
N PRO A 298 12.25 25.65 -4.42
CA PRO A 298 12.01 26.84 -5.25
C PRO A 298 12.62 26.70 -6.65
N ALA A 299 13.68 25.92 -6.79
CA ALA A 299 14.33 25.60 -8.06
C ALA A 299 13.42 24.85 -9.07
N VAL A 300 12.30 24.26 -8.64
CA VAL A 300 11.32 23.63 -9.55
C VAL A 300 10.07 24.49 -9.78
N ALA A 301 10.03 25.73 -9.25
CA ALA A 301 8.86 26.60 -9.40
C ALA A 301 8.54 26.95 -10.86
N ASP A 302 9.57 27.05 -11.70
CA ASP A 302 9.43 27.38 -13.12
C ASP A 302 9.19 26.15 -14.02
N VAL A 303 9.06 24.95 -13.44
CA VAL A 303 8.71 23.74 -14.20
C VAL A 303 7.23 23.79 -14.54
N GLU A 304 6.89 23.73 -15.83
CA GLU A 304 5.49 23.62 -16.24
C GLU A 304 4.95 22.21 -15.92
N LEU A 305 4.00 22.14 -14.99
CA LEU A 305 3.38 20.90 -14.51
C LEU A 305 1.89 20.81 -14.89
N ASP A 306 1.25 21.90 -15.31
CA ASP A 306 -0.17 21.92 -15.67
C ASP A 306 -0.40 21.17 -16.99
N MET A 307 -1.20 20.11 -16.92
CA MET A 307 -1.49 19.27 -18.09
C MET A 307 -2.16 20.05 -19.22
N ARG A 308 -2.97 21.07 -18.93
CA ARG A 308 -3.63 21.89 -19.97
C ARG A 308 -2.63 22.80 -20.67
N ALA A 309 -1.70 23.41 -19.93
CA ALA A 309 -0.60 24.20 -20.49
C ALA A 309 0.31 23.33 -21.36
N LEU A 310 0.77 22.18 -20.85
CA LEU A 310 1.60 21.23 -21.60
C LEU A 310 0.92 20.72 -22.89
N ALA A 311 -0.40 20.49 -22.85
CA ALA A 311 -1.17 20.08 -24.03
C ALA A 311 -1.24 21.16 -25.13
N SER A 312 -0.99 22.43 -24.77
CA SER A 312 -1.15 23.58 -25.66
C SER A 312 0.19 24.17 -26.14
N LEU A 313 1.32 23.65 -25.66
CA LEU A 313 2.65 24.16 -26.03
C LEU A 313 2.93 24.00 -27.52
N PRO A 314 3.48 25.02 -28.21
CA PRO A 314 3.91 24.89 -29.62
C PRO A 314 5.09 23.94 -29.78
N ASN A 315 5.39 23.54 -31.02
CA ASN A 315 6.60 22.76 -31.29
C ASN A 315 7.85 23.59 -30.97
N GLY A 316 8.89 22.97 -30.39
CA GLY A 316 10.14 23.64 -30.07
C GLY A 316 10.15 24.39 -28.73
N SER A 317 9.05 24.36 -27.96
CA SER A 317 8.98 25.03 -26.65
C SER A 317 8.98 24.07 -25.46
N PHE A 318 9.06 22.74 -25.66
CA PHE A 318 9.00 21.79 -24.55
C PHE A 318 10.26 21.86 -23.69
N THR A 319 11.44 22.00 -24.32
CA THR A 319 12.70 22.18 -23.58
C THR A 319 12.63 23.39 -22.66
N ALA A 320 12.18 24.55 -23.15
CA ALA A 320 12.08 25.75 -22.32
C ALA A 320 11.18 25.55 -21.09
N ALA A 321 10.05 24.84 -21.25
CA ALA A 321 9.09 24.59 -20.18
C ALA A 321 9.53 23.52 -19.15
N LEU A 322 10.41 22.59 -19.55
CA LEU A 322 10.79 21.42 -18.74
C LEU A 322 12.25 21.43 -18.29
N GLN A 323 13.12 22.24 -18.90
CA GLN A 323 14.53 22.36 -18.54
C GLN A 323 14.77 22.71 -17.06
N PRO A 324 13.93 23.53 -16.38
CA PRO A 324 14.14 23.83 -14.96
C PRO A 324 14.19 22.57 -14.07
N LEU A 325 13.48 21.49 -14.44
CA LEU A 325 13.54 20.21 -13.73
C LEU A 325 14.95 19.61 -13.79
N LEU A 326 15.57 19.58 -14.97
CA LEU A 326 16.92 19.05 -15.16
C LEU A 326 17.96 19.89 -14.43
N THR A 327 17.82 21.22 -14.47
CA THR A 327 18.70 22.15 -13.77
C THR A 327 18.62 21.91 -12.26
N ALA A 328 17.41 21.83 -11.70
CA ALA A 328 17.20 21.58 -10.29
C ALA A 328 17.73 20.21 -9.85
N TYR A 329 17.47 19.16 -10.63
CA TYR A 329 17.93 17.81 -10.30
C TYR A 329 19.46 17.69 -10.39
N SER A 330 20.09 18.27 -11.42
CA SER A 330 21.55 18.32 -11.55
C SER A 330 22.21 19.04 -10.38
N ALA A 331 21.64 20.17 -9.97
CA ALA A 331 22.13 20.91 -8.81
C ALA A 331 21.97 20.11 -7.52
N TRP A 332 20.88 19.35 -7.35
CA TRP A 332 20.70 18.46 -6.21
C TRP A 332 21.74 17.33 -6.21
N ILE A 333 21.96 16.64 -7.34
CA ILE A 333 22.98 15.58 -7.45
C ILE A 333 24.37 16.11 -7.09
N ALA A 334 24.73 17.30 -7.58
CA ALA A 334 26.02 17.93 -7.26
C ALA A 334 26.16 18.23 -5.76
N ARG A 335 25.09 18.73 -5.11
CA ARG A 335 25.07 18.93 -3.64
C ARG A 335 25.19 17.62 -2.88
N GLN A 336 24.53 16.56 -3.33
CA GLN A 336 24.67 15.24 -2.70
C GLN A 336 26.11 14.72 -2.83
N ARG A 337 26.72 14.82 -4.02
CA ARG A 337 28.10 14.38 -4.23
C ARG A 337 29.10 15.14 -3.33
N ALA A 338 28.89 16.44 -3.11
CA ALA A 338 29.71 17.22 -2.19
C ALA A 338 29.62 16.76 -0.72
N ARG A 339 28.51 16.12 -0.31
CA ARG A 339 28.35 15.56 1.05
C ARG A 339 29.19 14.32 1.30
N ILE A 340 29.63 13.61 0.26
CA ILE A 340 30.45 12.39 0.43
C ILE A 340 31.74 12.69 1.20
N THR A 341 32.35 13.85 0.93
CA THR A 341 33.57 14.31 1.61
C THR A 341 33.30 15.10 2.89
N ASP A 342 32.05 15.39 3.23
CA ASP A 342 31.69 16.11 4.45
C ASP A 342 31.69 15.15 5.66
N PRO A 343 32.56 15.35 6.67
CA PRO A 343 32.58 14.53 7.88
C PRO A 343 31.23 14.50 8.61
N ALA A 344 30.44 15.58 8.55
CA ALA A 344 29.14 15.65 9.21
C ALA A 344 28.10 14.71 8.55
N ALA A 345 28.27 14.37 7.27
CA ALA A 345 27.38 13.48 6.54
C ALA A 345 27.58 11.99 6.90
N ARG A 346 28.71 11.63 7.51
CA ARG A 346 29.04 10.25 7.95
C ARG A 346 29.06 9.22 6.82
N LEU A 347 29.63 9.62 5.68
CA LEU A 347 29.68 8.79 4.47
C LEU A 347 31.07 8.23 4.16
N ALA A 348 32.08 8.49 5.01
CA ALA A 348 33.45 8.04 4.78
C ALA A 348 33.55 6.52 4.54
N ASP A 349 32.85 5.72 5.36
CA ASP A 349 32.82 4.26 5.24
C ASP A 349 31.97 3.75 4.05
N TYR A 350 31.21 4.64 3.41
CA TYR A 350 30.28 4.32 2.32
C TYR A 350 30.60 5.04 1.01
N ALA A 351 31.77 5.68 0.89
CA ALA A 351 32.08 6.59 -0.22
C ALA A 351 31.92 5.93 -1.60
N GLY A 352 32.35 4.67 -1.76
CA GLY A 352 32.19 3.92 -3.02
C GLY A 352 30.71 3.70 -3.39
N VAL A 353 29.92 3.20 -2.43
CA VAL A 353 28.48 2.96 -2.63
C VAL A 353 27.71 4.27 -2.84
N ALA A 354 28.12 5.35 -2.16
CA ALA A 354 27.55 6.67 -2.34
C ALA A 354 27.72 7.18 -3.78
N GLU A 355 28.91 7.03 -4.36
CA GLU A 355 29.17 7.38 -5.76
C GLU A 355 28.31 6.52 -6.72
N GLU A 356 28.25 5.20 -6.53
CA GLU A 356 27.43 4.31 -7.37
C GLU A 356 25.93 4.64 -7.31
N VAL A 357 25.41 5.01 -6.13
CA VAL A 357 24.02 5.45 -5.97
C VAL A 357 23.78 6.77 -6.72
N LEU A 358 24.70 7.74 -6.63
CA LEU A 358 24.57 9.01 -7.35
C LEU A 358 24.78 8.87 -8.86
N ASP A 359 25.59 7.92 -9.32
CA ASP A 359 25.74 7.61 -10.75
C ASP A 359 24.41 7.08 -11.32
N ARG A 360 23.63 6.33 -10.55
CA ARG A 360 22.26 5.96 -10.94
C ARG A 360 21.33 7.18 -11.04
N CYS A 361 21.49 8.19 -10.18
CA CYS A 361 20.78 9.47 -10.34
C CYS A 361 21.16 10.19 -11.64
N VAL A 362 22.45 10.19 -11.98
CA VAL A 362 22.98 10.76 -13.23
C VAL A 362 22.37 10.06 -14.45
N VAL A 363 22.35 8.73 -14.47
CA VAL A 363 21.72 7.95 -15.55
C VAL A 363 20.23 8.29 -15.68
N ALA A 364 19.49 8.39 -14.57
CA ALA A 364 18.08 8.76 -14.61
C ALA A 364 17.87 10.19 -15.15
N ARG A 365 18.70 11.16 -14.71
CA ARG A 365 18.69 12.53 -15.23
C ARG A 365 18.90 12.55 -16.75
N ASP A 366 19.88 11.81 -17.25
CA ASP A 366 20.23 11.81 -18.67
C ASP A 366 19.11 11.19 -19.52
N ARG A 367 18.43 10.16 -19.00
CA ARG A 367 17.22 9.60 -19.64
C ARG A 367 16.06 10.59 -19.66
N ILE A 368 15.83 11.34 -18.59
CA ILE A 368 14.83 12.44 -18.56
C ILE A 368 15.20 13.49 -19.61
N ALA A 369 16.47 13.87 -19.71
CA ALA A 369 16.96 14.84 -20.68
C ALA A 369 16.75 14.38 -22.13
N ALA A 370 17.01 13.10 -22.42
CA ALA A 370 16.71 12.51 -23.72
C ALA A 370 15.21 12.56 -24.05
N GLY A 371 14.35 12.32 -23.05
CA GLY A 371 12.90 12.46 -23.19
C GLY A 371 12.45 13.89 -23.51
N ILE A 372 13.03 14.90 -22.86
CA ILE A 372 12.73 16.31 -23.13
C ILE A 372 13.20 16.71 -24.54
N ALA A 373 14.45 16.37 -24.89
CA ALA A 373 15.01 16.68 -26.20
C ALA A 373 14.20 16.04 -27.35
N LEU A 374 13.68 14.82 -27.14
CA LEU A 374 12.84 14.12 -28.09
C LEU A 374 11.56 14.90 -28.44
N LEU A 375 10.96 15.61 -27.48
CA LEU A 375 9.71 16.34 -27.70
C LEU A 375 9.89 17.49 -28.69
N ASP A 376 11.05 18.15 -28.71
CA ASP A 376 11.34 19.20 -29.70
C ASP A 376 11.89 18.65 -31.01
N ALA A 377 12.55 17.48 -30.98
CA ALA A 377 13.15 16.86 -32.16
C ALA A 377 12.18 16.01 -33.01
N ASN A 378 11.13 15.44 -32.42
CA ASN A 378 10.21 14.53 -33.10
C ASN A 378 8.75 15.04 -33.05
N PRO A 379 8.17 15.46 -34.20
CA PRO A 379 6.79 15.98 -34.25
C PRO A 379 5.71 14.98 -33.79
N GLN A 380 5.90 13.68 -34.04
CA GLN A 380 4.96 12.66 -33.58
C GLN A 380 5.05 12.49 -32.06
N ALA A 381 6.26 12.55 -31.49
CA ALA A 381 6.45 12.50 -30.04
C ALA A 381 5.83 13.73 -29.35
N ALA A 382 6.03 14.92 -29.91
CA ALA A 382 5.39 16.16 -29.45
C ALA A 382 3.86 16.04 -29.45
N GLU A 383 3.29 15.56 -30.56
CA GLU A 383 1.84 15.42 -30.71
C GLU A 383 1.25 14.35 -29.79
N ALA A 384 1.93 13.21 -29.63
CA ALA A 384 1.55 12.18 -28.66
C ALA A 384 1.63 12.70 -27.21
N PHE A 385 2.61 13.55 -26.90
CA PHE A 385 2.74 14.18 -25.59
C PHE A 385 1.63 15.20 -25.32
N ARG A 386 1.21 15.98 -26.33
CA ARG A 386 0.02 16.83 -26.21
C ARG A 386 -1.25 16.03 -26.00
N PHE A 387 -1.44 14.97 -26.79
CA PHE A 387 -2.57 14.06 -26.66
C PHE A 387 -2.64 13.44 -25.27
N MET A 388 -1.51 12.95 -24.74
CA MET A 388 -1.40 12.43 -23.39
C MET A 388 -1.84 13.46 -22.34
N ASN A 389 -1.28 14.66 -22.40
CA ASN A 389 -1.59 15.72 -21.43
C ASN A 389 -3.06 16.15 -21.51
N GLN A 390 -3.62 16.27 -22.72
CA GLN A 390 -5.04 16.57 -22.91
C GLN A 390 -5.94 15.47 -22.34
N ALA A 391 -5.60 14.19 -22.58
CA ALA A 391 -6.37 13.06 -22.08
C ALA A 391 -6.30 12.96 -20.56
N MET A 392 -5.12 13.15 -19.97
CA MET A 392 -4.92 13.12 -18.51
C MET A 392 -5.58 14.32 -17.82
N TRP A 393 -5.53 15.50 -18.42
CA TRP A 393 -6.28 16.66 -17.95
C TRP A 393 -7.77 16.35 -17.86
N GLN A 394 -8.39 15.92 -18.97
CA GLN A 394 -9.82 15.57 -18.98
C GLN A 394 -10.14 14.45 -18.00
N GLN A 395 -9.32 13.40 -17.96
CA GLN A 395 -9.49 12.28 -17.02
C GLN A 395 -9.51 12.75 -15.56
N ARG A 396 -8.58 13.62 -15.15
CA ARG A 396 -8.47 14.15 -13.79
C ARG A 396 -9.70 14.94 -13.39
N ILE A 397 -10.11 15.88 -14.25
CA ILE A 397 -11.24 16.76 -14.01
C ILE A 397 -12.56 15.98 -13.95
N HIS A 398 -12.79 15.09 -14.92
CA HIS A 398 -14.00 14.26 -14.96
C HIS A 398 -14.08 13.26 -13.80
N THR A 399 -12.95 12.71 -13.35
CA THR A 399 -12.93 11.82 -12.17
C THR A 399 -13.36 12.57 -10.92
N ARG A 400 -12.85 13.79 -10.71
CA ARG A 400 -13.19 14.60 -9.55
C ARG A 400 -14.63 15.12 -9.62
N TRP A 401 -15.05 15.56 -10.79
CA TRP A 401 -16.44 15.97 -11.05
C TRP A 401 -17.43 14.83 -10.76
N ALA A 402 -17.13 13.63 -11.25
CA ALA A 402 -17.92 12.43 -10.99
C ALA A 402 -17.97 12.10 -9.48
N GLU A 403 -16.86 12.27 -8.76
CA GLU A 403 -16.81 12.05 -7.31
C GLU A 403 -17.68 13.04 -6.53
N GLU A 404 -17.62 14.33 -6.84
CA GLU A 404 -18.44 15.35 -6.18
C GLU A 404 -19.94 15.12 -6.44
N ARG A 405 -20.30 14.73 -7.67
CA ARG A 405 -21.68 14.34 -8.00
C ARG A 405 -22.15 13.10 -7.23
N ARG A 406 -21.30 12.10 -7.03
CA ARG A 406 -21.61 10.93 -6.19
C ARG A 406 -21.83 11.29 -4.72
N ARG A 407 -21.17 12.34 -4.24
CA ARG A 407 -21.39 12.89 -2.88
C ARG A 407 -22.65 13.76 -2.78
N GLY A 408 -23.47 13.81 -3.84
CA GLY A 408 -24.71 14.59 -3.89
C GLY A 408 -24.51 16.10 -4.07
N ARG A 409 -23.30 16.54 -4.44
CA ARG A 409 -23.01 17.95 -4.69
C ARG A 409 -23.23 18.29 -6.16
N THR A 410 -23.83 19.46 -6.41
CA THR A 410 -24.00 20.00 -7.76
C THR A 410 -22.87 20.97 -8.03
N VAL A 411 -21.86 20.52 -8.76
CA VAL A 411 -20.72 21.33 -9.21
C VAL A 411 -20.60 21.23 -10.73
N THR A 412 -20.16 22.32 -11.35
CA THR A 412 -19.82 22.39 -12.77
C THR A 412 -18.41 21.86 -13.04
N ILE A 413 -18.09 21.59 -14.31
CA ILE A 413 -16.74 21.18 -14.70
C ILE A 413 -15.75 22.34 -14.48
N ASP A 414 -16.14 23.58 -14.77
CA ASP A 414 -15.25 24.74 -14.61
C ASP A 414 -14.86 24.99 -13.14
N GLU A 415 -15.76 24.70 -12.19
CA GLU A 415 -15.48 24.80 -10.75
C GLU A 415 -14.44 23.78 -10.27
N VAL A 416 -14.34 22.63 -10.93
CA VAL A 416 -13.30 21.63 -10.61
C VAL A 416 -12.08 21.75 -11.51
N ASP A 417 -12.14 22.50 -12.62
CA ASP A 417 -11.03 22.70 -13.55
C ASP A 417 -9.99 23.71 -13.04
N LEU A 418 -9.31 23.35 -11.94
CA LEU A 418 -8.27 24.15 -11.30
C LEU A 418 -6.87 23.57 -11.56
N PRO A 419 -5.82 24.39 -11.75
CA PRO A 419 -4.44 23.91 -11.96
C PRO A 419 -4.00 22.86 -10.94
N ALA A 420 -4.20 23.11 -9.64
CA ALA A 420 -3.86 22.17 -8.56
C ALA A 420 -4.49 20.77 -8.71
N GLN A 421 -5.58 20.64 -9.46
CA GLN A 421 -6.28 19.38 -9.71
C GLN A 421 -5.82 18.69 -11.00
N ARG A 422 -5.17 19.41 -11.93
CA ARG A 422 -4.68 18.91 -13.23
C ARG A 422 -3.18 19.08 -13.45
N SER A 423 -2.40 19.38 -12.40
CA SER A 423 -0.94 19.37 -12.48
C SER A 423 -0.37 17.98 -12.18
N TRP A 424 0.71 17.65 -12.88
CA TRP A 424 1.56 16.50 -12.56
C TRP A 424 2.27 16.70 -11.22
N ARG A 425 2.47 15.61 -10.47
CA ARG A 425 3.53 15.58 -9.46
C ARG A 425 4.88 15.44 -10.17
N LEU A 426 5.92 16.04 -9.59
CA LEU A 426 7.24 16.11 -10.23
C LEU A 426 7.76 14.72 -10.66
N PHE A 427 7.66 13.73 -9.77
CA PHE A 427 8.08 12.37 -10.08
C PHE A 427 7.27 11.71 -11.20
N GLN A 428 5.98 12.03 -11.35
CA GLN A 428 5.13 11.45 -12.39
C GLN A 428 5.58 11.92 -13.77
N LEU A 429 5.80 13.24 -13.91
CA LEU A 429 6.26 13.83 -15.16
C LEU A 429 7.67 13.36 -15.51
N ALA A 430 8.59 13.33 -14.53
CA ALA A 430 9.93 12.81 -14.73
C ALA A 430 9.90 11.33 -15.16
N PHE A 431 9.08 10.50 -14.53
CA PHE A 431 8.89 9.09 -14.89
C PHE A 431 8.30 8.91 -16.30
N ILE A 432 7.41 9.81 -16.71
CA ILE A 432 6.89 9.81 -18.09
C ILE A 432 8.02 10.13 -19.06
N LEU A 433 8.73 11.26 -18.83
CA LEU A 433 9.78 11.77 -19.71
C LEU A 433 10.90 10.73 -19.95
N LEU A 434 11.36 10.06 -18.90
CA LEU A 434 12.44 9.06 -19.02
C LEU A 434 12.05 7.83 -19.86
N ASN A 435 10.75 7.55 -20.03
CA ASN A 435 10.24 6.41 -20.80
C ASN A 435 9.87 6.77 -22.24
N LEU A 436 9.73 8.07 -22.59
CA LEU A 436 9.27 8.47 -23.92
C LEU A 436 10.17 7.95 -25.06
N PRO A 437 11.51 8.04 -24.99
CA PRO A 437 12.37 7.56 -26.08
C PRO A 437 12.11 6.11 -26.49
N ALA A 438 11.95 5.21 -25.52
CA ALA A 438 11.67 3.80 -25.77
C ALA A 438 10.26 3.56 -26.33
N LEU A 439 9.27 4.37 -25.93
CA LEU A 439 7.91 4.27 -26.45
C LEU A 439 7.78 4.87 -27.85
N THR A 440 8.61 5.85 -28.20
CA THR A 440 8.62 6.46 -29.53
C THR A 440 9.39 5.63 -30.54
N ASP A 441 10.63 5.21 -30.24
CA ASP A 441 11.41 4.37 -31.15
C ASP A 441 11.30 2.90 -30.74
N VAL A 442 10.62 2.10 -31.57
CA VAL A 442 10.48 0.66 -31.35
C VAL A 442 11.82 -0.08 -31.38
N ARG A 443 12.87 0.51 -31.97
CA ARG A 443 14.23 -0.06 -32.03
C ARG A 443 15.15 0.47 -30.93
N HIS A 444 14.62 1.22 -29.96
CA HIS A 444 15.39 1.78 -28.87
C HIS A 444 16.08 0.68 -28.05
N ALA A 445 17.29 0.95 -27.55
CA ALA A 445 18.11 0.00 -26.80
C ALA A 445 17.34 -0.67 -25.63
N ASP A 446 16.57 0.11 -24.86
CA ASP A 446 15.67 -0.37 -23.80
C ASP A 446 14.66 -1.46 -24.23
N ARG A 447 14.40 -1.65 -25.53
CA ARG A 447 13.45 -2.63 -26.09
C ARG A 447 14.11 -3.72 -26.91
N THR A 448 15.44 -3.73 -26.97
CA THR A 448 16.21 -4.63 -27.83
C THR A 448 17.34 -5.30 -27.04
N GLY A 449 17.89 -6.38 -27.58
CA GLY A 449 18.96 -7.14 -26.94
C GLY A 449 18.44 -8.29 -26.07
N ASP A 450 19.09 -9.45 -26.20
CA ASP A 450 18.75 -10.65 -25.44
C ASP A 450 19.25 -10.50 -23.99
N GLY A 451 18.34 -10.24 -23.06
CA GLY A 451 18.64 -10.02 -21.64
C GLY A 451 19.09 -8.59 -21.26
N ASP A 452 19.29 -7.71 -22.24
CA ASP A 452 19.74 -6.32 -22.03
C ASP A 452 18.62 -5.27 -22.04
N ALA A 453 17.41 -5.64 -22.48
CA ALA A 453 16.24 -4.76 -22.46
C ALA A 453 15.97 -4.25 -21.03
N LEU A 454 15.47 -3.01 -20.93
CA LEU A 454 15.36 -2.30 -19.65
C LEU A 454 13.90 -2.21 -19.18
N ALA A 455 13.65 -2.73 -17.98
CA ALA A 455 12.41 -2.53 -17.26
C ALA A 455 12.56 -1.42 -16.21
N ASP A 456 11.61 -0.49 -16.19
CA ASP A 456 11.59 0.62 -15.23
C ASP A 456 10.67 0.28 -14.04
N LEU A 457 11.23 0.28 -12.83
CA LEU A 457 10.52 -0.01 -11.59
C LEU A 457 10.22 1.28 -10.85
N LEU A 458 8.96 1.73 -10.88
CA LEU A 458 8.52 2.91 -10.14
C LEU A 458 8.21 2.53 -8.68
N TRP A 459 9.12 2.93 -7.80
CA TRP A 459 9.04 2.73 -6.36
C TRP A 459 8.64 4.05 -5.68
N PHE A 460 7.36 4.13 -5.31
CA PHE A 460 6.83 5.26 -4.56
C PHE A 460 5.79 4.75 -3.56
N PRO A 461 5.64 5.37 -2.37
CA PRO A 461 4.64 4.98 -1.39
C PRO A 461 3.23 4.84 -1.98
N THR A 462 2.45 3.92 -1.42
CA THR A 462 1.03 3.75 -1.76
C THR A 462 0.25 5.04 -1.50
N GLY A 463 -0.69 5.37 -2.39
CA GLY A 463 -1.38 6.68 -2.38
C GLY A 463 -0.54 7.85 -2.91
N GLY A 464 0.73 7.62 -3.26
CA GLY A 464 1.64 8.64 -3.79
C GLY A 464 1.37 9.07 -5.24
N GLY A 465 0.36 8.51 -5.92
CA GLY A 465 0.00 8.89 -7.29
C GLY A 465 0.75 8.12 -8.39
N LYS A 466 1.19 6.88 -8.11
CA LYS A 466 1.87 6.02 -9.10
C LYS A 466 1.01 5.77 -10.34
N THR A 467 -0.29 5.55 -10.14
CA THR A 467 -1.23 5.23 -11.22
C THR A 467 -1.28 6.31 -12.29
N GLU A 468 -1.27 7.60 -11.92
CA GLU A 468 -1.29 8.71 -12.88
C GLU A 468 -0.09 8.65 -13.84
N ALA A 469 1.09 8.24 -13.37
CA ALA A 469 2.27 8.12 -14.21
C ALA A 469 2.07 7.04 -15.29
N TYR A 470 1.54 5.87 -14.92
CA TYR A 470 1.27 4.79 -15.88
C TYR A 470 0.09 5.09 -16.81
N LEU A 471 -0.93 5.80 -16.34
CA LEU A 471 -2.04 6.27 -17.18
C LEU A 471 -1.55 7.31 -18.19
N GLY A 472 -0.63 8.21 -17.80
CA GLY A 472 0.06 9.11 -18.72
C GLY A 472 0.81 8.33 -19.81
N LEU A 473 1.67 7.38 -19.42
CA LEU A 473 2.39 6.54 -20.38
C LEU A 473 1.46 5.70 -21.27
N THR A 474 0.33 5.26 -20.73
CA THR A 474 -0.72 4.58 -21.51
C THR A 474 -1.25 5.51 -22.59
N ALA A 475 -1.69 6.72 -22.23
CA ALA A 475 -2.22 7.68 -23.20
C ALA A 475 -1.19 8.08 -24.26
N TYR A 476 0.07 8.28 -23.85
CA TYR A 476 1.17 8.53 -24.78
C TYR A 476 1.35 7.36 -25.77
N THR A 477 1.39 6.12 -25.26
CA THR A 477 1.54 4.90 -26.08
C THR A 477 0.40 4.76 -27.09
N LEU A 478 -0.83 5.03 -26.67
CA LEU A 478 -2.01 5.02 -27.55
C LEU A 478 -1.89 6.06 -28.67
N GLY A 479 -1.46 7.28 -28.33
CA GLY A 479 -1.27 8.37 -29.29
C GLY A 479 -0.14 8.10 -30.28
N ILE A 480 1.05 7.77 -29.79
CA ILE A 480 2.23 7.57 -30.65
C ILE A 480 2.05 6.40 -31.61
N ARG A 481 1.42 5.31 -31.15
CA ARG A 481 1.15 4.13 -31.97
C ARG A 481 0.19 4.44 -33.13
N ARG A 482 -0.85 5.25 -32.90
CA ARG A 482 -1.78 5.72 -33.95
C ARG A 482 -1.07 6.63 -34.95
N LEU A 483 -0.25 7.56 -34.47
CA LEU A 483 0.53 8.47 -35.33
C LEU A 483 1.53 7.74 -36.23
N GLN A 484 2.13 6.66 -35.74
CA GLN A 484 3.07 5.83 -36.50
C GLN A 484 2.41 4.93 -37.55
N GLY A 485 1.11 4.61 -37.40
CA GLY A 485 0.39 3.76 -38.33
C GLY A 485 1.02 2.36 -38.49
N VAL A 486 1.35 1.97 -39.72
CA VAL A 486 1.89 0.64 -40.03
C VAL A 486 3.42 0.64 -39.89
N VAL A 487 3.95 -0.26 -39.07
CA VAL A 487 5.40 -0.48 -38.92
C VAL A 487 5.67 -1.96 -39.19
N ALA A 488 6.68 -2.27 -40.01
CA ALA A 488 7.05 -3.64 -40.41
C ALA A 488 5.84 -4.52 -40.79
N GLY A 489 4.90 -3.97 -41.58
CA GLY A 489 3.71 -4.67 -42.05
C GLY A 489 2.59 -4.86 -41.02
N ARG A 490 2.77 -4.36 -39.78
CA ARG A 490 1.78 -4.49 -38.69
C ARG A 490 1.13 -3.15 -38.37
N SER A 491 -0.20 -3.12 -38.39
CA SER A 491 -0.98 -1.91 -38.11
C SER A 491 -0.94 -1.54 -36.63
N GLY A 492 -0.62 -0.27 -36.33
CA GLY A 492 -0.76 0.35 -35.01
C GLY A 492 -2.13 1.00 -34.78
N MET A 493 -3.01 1.02 -35.79
CA MET A 493 -4.32 1.67 -35.69
C MET A 493 -5.30 0.90 -34.81
N GLU A 494 -5.05 -0.40 -34.60
CA GLU A 494 -5.94 -1.32 -33.90
C GLU A 494 -5.12 -2.31 -33.08
N GLY A 495 -5.80 -3.09 -32.24
CA GLY A 495 -5.17 -4.07 -31.38
C GLY A 495 -4.78 -3.53 -30.00
N VAL A 496 -4.28 -4.44 -29.16
CA VAL A 496 -3.80 -4.12 -27.82
C VAL A 496 -2.47 -3.39 -27.93
N ALA A 497 -2.44 -2.14 -27.46
CA ALA A 497 -1.23 -1.33 -27.38
C ALA A 497 -0.58 -1.44 -25.98
N VAL A 498 -1.42 -1.50 -24.95
CA VAL A 498 -0.98 -1.53 -23.55
C VAL A 498 -1.61 -2.71 -22.83
N LEU A 499 -0.77 -3.51 -22.17
CA LEU A 499 -1.20 -4.61 -21.31
C LEU A 499 -0.89 -4.26 -19.85
N MET A 500 -1.91 -4.08 -19.05
CA MET A 500 -1.81 -3.76 -17.62
C MET A 500 -2.20 -4.98 -16.79
N ARG A 501 -1.29 -5.43 -15.92
CA ARG A 501 -1.40 -6.71 -15.23
C ARG A 501 -1.46 -6.56 -13.72
N TYR A 502 -2.26 -7.44 -13.12
CA TYR A 502 -2.49 -7.52 -11.68
C TYR A 502 -2.36 -8.95 -11.17
N THR A 503 -1.94 -9.09 -9.91
CA THR A 503 -1.76 -10.39 -9.26
C THR A 503 -3.08 -11.02 -8.82
N LEU A 504 -3.95 -10.31 -8.09
CA LEU A 504 -5.21 -10.84 -7.54
C LEU A 504 -6.38 -9.81 -7.43
N ARG A 505 -7.59 -10.36 -7.26
CA ARG A 505 -8.90 -9.92 -7.79
C ARG A 505 -9.58 -8.64 -7.26
N LEU A 506 -9.16 -8.01 -6.16
CA LEU A 506 -9.98 -6.95 -5.54
C LEU A 506 -9.60 -5.52 -5.98
N LEU A 507 -8.31 -5.25 -6.22
CA LEU A 507 -7.84 -3.90 -6.59
C LEU A 507 -8.10 -3.54 -8.06
N THR A 508 -8.44 -4.52 -8.89
CA THR A 508 -8.65 -4.37 -10.33
C THR A 508 -9.82 -3.45 -10.66
N LEU A 509 -10.90 -3.42 -9.88
CA LEU A 509 -12.09 -2.65 -10.26
C LEU A 509 -11.92 -1.13 -10.11
N GLN A 510 -11.27 -0.68 -9.03
CA GLN A 510 -10.99 0.75 -8.84
C GLN A 510 -9.98 1.27 -9.88
N GLN A 511 -8.97 0.47 -10.20
CA GLN A 511 -8.02 0.83 -11.26
C GLN A 511 -8.69 0.78 -12.64
N PHE A 512 -9.58 -0.18 -12.88
CA PHE A 512 -10.40 -0.24 -14.09
C PHE A 512 -11.29 0.99 -14.23
N GLN A 513 -11.91 1.49 -13.16
CA GLN A 513 -12.69 2.73 -13.20
C GLN A 513 -11.84 3.94 -13.62
N ARG A 514 -10.64 4.09 -13.05
CA ARG A 514 -9.72 5.20 -13.38
C ARG A 514 -9.19 5.09 -14.81
N ALA A 515 -8.80 3.90 -15.24
CA ALA A 515 -8.37 3.63 -16.60
C ALA A 515 -9.51 3.81 -17.62
N THR A 516 -10.75 3.47 -17.26
CA THR A 516 -11.92 3.73 -18.09
C THR A 516 -12.14 5.23 -18.28
N ALA A 517 -11.97 6.04 -17.24
CA ALA A 517 -12.03 7.50 -17.36
C ALA A 517 -10.97 8.04 -18.34
N LEU A 518 -9.76 7.47 -18.34
CA LEU A 518 -8.73 7.80 -19.32
C LEU A 518 -9.16 7.45 -20.76
N ILE A 519 -9.66 6.24 -20.99
CA ILE A 519 -10.10 5.82 -22.33
C ILE A 519 -11.30 6.65 -22.79
N CYS A 520 -12.20 7.04 -21.89
CA CYS A 520 -13.26 8.01 -22.20
C CYS A 520 -12.67 9.36 -22.67
N ALA A 521 -11.60 9.85 -22.04
CA ALA A 521 -10.92 11.07 -22.49
C ALA A 521 -10.30 10.89 -23.87
N CYS A 522 -9.55 9.81 -24.09
CA CYS A 522 -8.93 9.49 -25.38
C CYS A 522 -9.98 9.40 -26.51
N GLU A 523 -11.12 8.74 -26.23
CA GLU A 523 -12.21 8.58 -27.19
C GLU A 523 -12.94 9.90 -27.47
N THR A 524 -13.09 10.77 -26.46
CA THR A 524 -13.67 12.11 -26.64
C THR A 524 -12.78 12.98 -27.54
N ILE A 525 -11.46 12.94 -27.31
CA ILE A 525 -10.48 13.64 -28.16
C ILE A 525 -10.54 13.12 -29.60
N ARG A 526 -10.53 11.79 -29.78
CA ARG A 526 -10.63 11.15 -31.10
C ARG A 526 -11.91 11.52 -31.84
N ARG A 527 -13.07 11.43 -31.18
CA ARG A 527 -14.38 11.78 -31.77
C ARG A 527 -14.45 13.24 -32.16
N SER A 528 -13.93 14.12 -31.31
CA SER A 528 -13.84 15.55 -31.62
C SER A 528 -12.97 15.79 -32.85
N ALA A 529 -11.78 15.17 -32.92
CA ALA A 529 -10.91 15.28 -34.09
C ALA A 529 -11.62 14.81 -35.39
N VAL A 530 -12.25 13.63 -35.36
CA VAL A 530 -13.00 13.09 -36.50
C VAL A 530 -14.14 14.02 -36.94
N ALA A 531 -14.87 14.61 -35.98
CA ALA A 531 -15.94 15.56 -36.30
C ALA A 531 -15.44 16.83 -37.00
N HIS A 532 -14.17 17.20 -36.79
CA HIS A 532 -13.50 18.31 -37.47
C HIS A 532 -12.69 17.87 -38.70
N GLY A 533 -12.86 16.62 -39.16
CA GLY A 533 -12.18 16.09 -40.36
C GLY A 533 -10.75 15.60 -40.13
N ASP A 534 -10.29 15.53 -38.87
CA ASP A 534 -8.94 15.08 -38.52
C ASP A 534 -8.94 13.59 -38.15
N LEU A 535 -8.31 12.79 -39.00
CA LEU A 535 -8.25 11.33 -38.87
C LEU A 535 -6.94 10.81 -38.26
N ARG A 536 -6.06 11.67 -37.71
CA ARG A 536 -4.75 11.26 -37.18
C ARG A 536 -4.85 10.22 -36.05
N TRP A 537 -5.93 10.27 -35.28
CA TRP A 537 -6.22 9.33 -34.20
C TRP A 537 -7.01 8.10 -34.65
N GLY A 538 -7.29 7.95 -35.95
CA GLY A 538 -8.02 6.83 -36.53
C GLY A 538 -9.54 6.84 -36.31
N THR A 539 -10.22 5.99 -37.08
CA THR A 539 -11.68 5.83 -37.05
C THR A 539 -12.14 4.78 -36.04
N THR A 540 -11.29 3.83 -35.68
CA THR A 540 -11.57 2.79 -34.67
C THR A 540 -11.54 3.39 -33.26
N PRO A 541 -12.59 3.18 -32.43
CA PRO A 541 -12.64 3.70 -31.05
C PRO A 541 -11.47 3.25 -30.18
N PHE A 542 -11.03 4.11 -29.26
CA PHE A 542 -10.20 3.65 -28.14
C PHE A 542 -11.08 2.88 -27.16
N ARG A 543 -10.67 1.68 -26.77
CA ARG A 543 -11.42 0.80 -25.85
C ARG A 543 -10.53 0.26 -24.74
N ILE A 544 -11.13 -0.02 -23.58
CA ILE A 544 -10.51 -0.75 -22.47
C ILE A 544 -11.15 -2.12 -22.30
N GLY A 545 -10.35 -3.16 -22.13
CA GLY A 545 -10.81 -4.50 -21.78
C GLY A 545 -10.55 -4.84 -20.32
N LEU A 546 -11.48 -5.56 -19.70
CA LEU A 546 -11.29 -6.21 -18.40
C LEU A 546 -11.28 -7.73 -18.59
N TRP A 547 -10.08 -8.31 -18.70
CA TRP A 547 -9.85 -9.73 -18.96
C TRP A 547 -9.42 -10.44 -17.68
N VAL A 548 -10.42 -10.86 -16.89
CA VAL A 548 -10.23 -11.43 -15.55
C VAL A 548 -10.98 -12.76 -15.42
N GLY A 549 -10.83 -13.42 -14.27
CA GLY A 549 -11.47 -14.71 -13.99
C GLY A 549 -13.00 -14.69 -14.12
N GLU A 550 -13.57 -15.84 -14.50
CA GLU A 550 -15.02 -16.02 -14.78
C GLU A 550 -15.94 -15.63 -13.61
N ARG A 551 -15.46 -15.72 -12.38
CA ARG A 551 -16.21 -15.29 -11.18
C ARG A 551 -16.45 -13.77 -11.14
N THR A 552 -15.69 -12.99 -11.92
CA THR A 552 -15.79 -11.53 -11.95
C THR A 552 -16.52 -11.07 -13.21
N THR A 553 -16.10 -11.56 -14.39
CA THR A 553 -16.66 -11.16 -15.69
C THR A 553 -17.14 -12.38 -16.51
N PRO A 554 -18.19 -12.25 -17.34
CA PRO A 554 -18.65 -13.33 -18.21
C PRO A 554 -17.63 -13.68 -19.30
N ASN A 555 -17.47 -14.96 -19.61
CA ASN A 555 -16.58 -15.38 -20.70
C ASN A 555 -17.24 -15.29 -22.10
N THR A 556 -18.57 -15.39 -22.21
CA THR A 556 -19.29 -15.38 -23.49
C THR A 556 -20.48 -14.44 -23.46
N THR A 557 -20.94 -14.04 -24.63
CA THR A 557 -22.09 -13.13 -24.79
C THR A 557 -23.38 -13.79 -24.30
N GLU A 558 -23.52 -15.11 -24.41
CA GLU A 558 -24.64 -15.87 -23.85
C GLU A 558 -24.68 -15.76 -22.33
N ARG A 559 -23.54 -16.00 -21.66
CA ARG A 559 -23.44 -15.91 -20.21
C ARG A 559 -23.69 -14.49 -19.72
N SER A 560 -23.25 -13.48 -20.48
CA SER A 560 -23.58 -12.08 -20.21
C SER A 560 -25.11 -11.84 -20.25
N ALA A 561 -25.81 -12.37 -21.25
CA ALA A 561 -27.27 -12.26 -21.34
C ALA A 561 -28.00 -13.01 -20.22
N GLU A 562 -27.47 -14.17 -19.77
CA GLU A 562 -28.02 -14.92 -18.65
C GLU A 562 -27.85 -14.19 -17.32
N ALA A 563 -26.68 -13.58 -17.08
CA ALA A 563 -26.38 -12.81 -15.88
C ALA A 563 -27.35 -11.62 -15.71
N LEU A 564 -27.70 -10.93 -16.81
CA LEU A 564 -28.70 -9.85 -16.77
C LEU A 564 -30.11 -10.34 -16.43
N LYS A 565 -30.46 -11.59 -16.77
CA LYS A 565 -31.80 -12.16 -16.51
C LYS A 565 -31.98 -12.67 -15.08
N ARG A 566 -30.94 -13.27 -14.48
CA ARG A 566 -31.04 -13.90 -13.15
C ARG A 566 -31.02 -12.89 -12.00
N ASP A 567 -30.09 -11.93 -12.04
CA ASP A 567 -29.81 -11.04 -10.89
C ASP A 567 -29.99 -9.55 -11.24
N GLY A 568 -30.75 -9.25 -12.30
CA GLY A 568 -30.80 -7.91 -12.89
C GLY A 568 -29.44 -7.41 -13.37
N GLY A 569 -28.45 -8.31 -13.49
CA GLY A 569 -27.07 -7.99 -13.83
C GLY A 569 -26.18 -7.57 -12.66
N GLN A 570 -26.62 -7.58 -11.40
CA GLN A 570 -25.73 -7.20 -10.30
C GLN A 570 -24.67 -8.28 -9.98
N PRO A 571 -23.47 -7.90 -9.50
CA PRO A 571 -22.47 -8.86 -9.04
C PRO A 571 -23.01 -9.67 -7.85
N SER A 572 -22.93 -11.01 -7.92
CA SER A 572 -23.29 -11.87 -6.77
C SER A 572 -22.28 -11.68 -5.63
N VAL A 573 -22.79 -11.39 -4.43
CA VAL A 573 -22.00 -11.25 -3.20
C VAL A 573 -21.52 -12.61 -2.66
N PHE A 574 -22.13 -13.72 -3.11
CA PHE A 574 -21.83 -15.08 -2.66
C PHE A 574 -21.70 -16.03 -3.86
N GLY A 575 -20.46 -16.32 -4.26
CA GLY A 575 -20.13 -17.50 -5.08
C GLY A 575 -20.85 -17.69 -6.43
N GLY A 576 -21.29 -16.61 -7.09
CA GLY A 576 -22.02 -16.67 -8.37
C GLY A 576 -21.16 -16.46 -9.63
N SER A 577 -21.78 -16.67 -10.81
CA SER A 577 -21.23 -16.36 -12.13
C SER A 577 -20.92 -14.87 -12.28
N GLY A 578 -19.83 -14.51 -12.97
CA GLY A 578 -19.43 -13.11 -13.19
C GLY A 578 -20.51 -12.26 -13.87
N SER A 579 -20.45 -10.95 -13.63
CA SER A 579 -21.45 -9.99 -14.11
C SER A 579 -20.85 -9.05 -15.18
N PRO A 580 -21.60 -8.67 -16.24
CA PRO A 580 -21.17 -7.61 -17.15
C PRO A 580 -21.28 -6.20 -16.53
N HIS A 581 -21.96 -6.04 -15.40
CA HIS A 581 -22.15 -4.75 -14.72
C HIS A 581 -20.99 -4.42 -13.77
N GLN A 582 -19.84 -4.09 -14.35
CA GLN A 582 -18.61 -3.78 -13.59
C GLN A 582 -18.54 -2.31 -13.14
N LEU A 583 -19.36 -1.43 -13.72
CA LEU A 583 -19.39 0.00 -13.42
C LEU A 583 -20.77 0.39 -12.91
N THR A 584 -20.87 0.74 -11.62
CA THR A 584 -22.12 1.21 -11.01
C THR A 584 -22.40 2.70 -11.28
N HIS A 585 -21.37 3.45 -11.65
CA HIS A 585 -21.45 4.87 -11.98
C HIS A 585 -20.60 5.16 -13.22
N CYS A 586 -21.04 6.10 -14.04
CA CYS A 586 -20.32 6.55 -15.21
C CYS A 586 -18.97 7.16 -14.77
N PRO A 587 -17.83 6.64 -15.26
CA PRO A 587 -16.51 7.18 -14.90
C PRO A 587 -16.26 8.58 -15.50
N TRP A 588 -17.08 9.01 -16.48
CA TRP A 588 -16.98 10.32 -17.11
C TRP A 588 -17.80 11.41 -16.40
N CYS A 589 -19.06 11.12 -16.01
CA CYS A 589 -19.96 12.15 -15.47
C CYS A 589 -20.53 11.83 -14.08
N GLY A 590 -20.24 10.66 -13.51
CA GLY A 590 -20.72 10.25 -12.20
C GLY A 590 -22.18 9.80 -12.14
N ALA A 591 -22.93 9.85 -13.24
CA ALA A 591 -24.32 9.37 -13.27
C ALA A 591 -24.40 7.85 -12.98
N THR A 592 -25.40 7.43 -12.22
CA THR A 592 -25.61 6.01 -11.89
C THR A 592 -25.88 5.19 -13.14
N ILE A 593 -25.26 4.02 -13.22
CA ILE A 593 -25.52 3.01 -14.25
C ILE A 593 -26.35 1.93 -13.59
N ASP A 594 -27.61 1.83 -13.99
CA ASP A 594 -28.49 0.70 -13.67
C ASP A 594 -28.29 -0.44 -14.67
N ALA A 595 -28.06 -1.65 -14.17
CA ALA A 595 -27.77 -2.82 -14.99
C ALA A 595 -28.91 -3.21 -15.95
N GLY A 596 -30.17 -3.17 -15.49
CA GLY A 596 -31.33 -3.55 -16.30
C GLY A 596 -31.72 -2.52 -17.36
N LYS A 597 -31.28 -1.27 -17.21
CA LYS A 597 -31.59 -0.17 -18.14
C LYS A 597 -30.46 0.20 -19.08
N HIS A 598 -29.22 0.10 -18.62
CA HIS A 598 -28.07 0.66 -19.32
C HIS A 598 -27.06 -0.39 -19.78
N VAL A 599 -27.26 -1.68 -19.46
CA VAL A 599 -26.46 -2.77 -20.04
C VAL A 599 -27.31 -3.50 -21.07
N MET A 600 -26.82 -3.57 -22.30
CA MET A 600 -27.52 -4.18 -23.43
C MET A 600 -26.67 -5.26 -24.07
N VAL A 601 -27.23 -6.46 -24.22
CA VAL A 601 -26.54 -7.58 -24.86
C VAL A 601 -27.13 -7.83 -26.24
N ASN A 602 -26.32 -7.69 -27.28
CA ASN A 602 -26.65 -8.04 -28.66
C ASN A 602 -25.90 -9.33 -29.04
N LYS A 603 -26.60 -10.46 -28.95
CA LYS A 603 -26.05 -11.79 -29.26
C LYS A 603 -25.65 -11.92 -30.73
N THR A 604 -26.41 -11.33 -31.64
CA THR A 604 -26.15 -11.43 -33.09
C THR A 604 -24.92 -10.62 -33.51
N ALA A 605 -24.58 -9.55 -32.79
CA ALA A 605 -23.34 -8.81 -32.99
C ALA A 605 -22.17 -9.31 -32.11
N GLY A 606 -22.43 -10.19 -31.13
CA GLY A 606 -21.45 -10.58 -30.11
C GLY A 606 -21.00 -9.39 -29.24
N ARG A 607 -21.93 -8.52 -28.83
CA ARG A 607 -21.63 -7.28 -28.10
C ARG A 607 -22.36 -7.21 -26.76
N THR A 608 -21.66 -6.74 -25.73
CA THR A 608 -22.26 -6.30 -24.47
C THR A 608 -21.95 -4.81 -24.26
N LEU A 609 -22.96 -3.96 -24.48
CA LEU A 609 -22.82 -2.51 -24.45
C LEU A 609 -23.22 -1.95 -23.08
N LEU A 610 -22.37 -1.08 -22.52
CA LEU A 610 -22.64 -0.36 -21.28
C LEU A 610 -22.85 1.12 -21.60
N TYR A 611 -24.02 1.68 -21.27
CA TYR A 611 -24.32 3.08 -21.51
C TYR A 611 -24.27 3.91 -20.22
N CYS A 612 -23.98 5.20 -20.35
CA CYS A 612 -24.13 6.13 -19.25
C CYS A 612 -25.62 6.34 -18.91
N GLY A 613 -25.98 6.25 -17.63
CA GLY A 613 -27.35 6.50 -17.13
C GLY A 613 -27.70 7.96 -16.88
N ASP A 614 -27.12 8.87 -17.67
CA ASP A 614 -27.47 10.29 -17.61
C ASP A 614 -28.88 10.51 -18.15
N LYS A 615 -29.77 11.05 -17.32
CA LYS A 615 -31.21 11.15 -17.60
C LYS A 615 -31.54 12.07 -18.78
N LEU A 616 -30.72 13.10 -19.00
CA LEU A 616 -30.89 14.05 -20.11
C LEU A 616 -30.27 13.52 -21.42
N GLY A 617 -29.36 12.54 -21.31
CA GLY A 617 -28.62 12.00 -22.44
C GLY A 617 -27.60 12.99 -23.00
N ASP A 618 -27.07 13.89 -22.18
CA ASP A 618 -26.06 14.89 -22.57
C ASP A 618 -24.64 14.31 -22.49
N CYS A 619 -24.44 13.33 -21.61
CA CYS A 619 -23.17 12.62 -21.53
C CYS A 619 -22.78 12.01 -22.88
N PRO A 620 -21.52 12.20 -23.37
CA PRO A 620 -21.04 11.66 -24.64
C PRO A 620 -21.15 10.14 -24.78
N PHE A 621 -21.27 9.42 -23.66
CA PHE A 621 -21.35 7.96 -23.57
C PHE A 621 -22.77 7.44 -23.25
N SER A 622 -23.78 8.30 -23.33
CA SER A 622 -25.18 7.89 -23.25
C SER A 622 -25.63 7.17 -24.54
N ALA A 623 -26.72 6.42 -24.47
CA ALA A 623 -27.28 5.74 -25.64
C ALA A 623 -27.65 6.70 -26.78
N ARG A 624 -27.98 7.95 -26.44
CA ARG A 624 -28.28 9.02 -27.42
C ARG A 624 -27.03 9.51 -28.14
N GLN A 625 -25.93 9.72 -27.42
CA GLN A 625 -24.71 10.35 -27.94
C GLN A 625 -23.71 9.35 -28.53
N ALA A 626 -23.76 8.07 -28.14
CA ALA A 626 -22.86 7.02 -28.61
C ALA A 626 -23.63 5.73 -28.96
N PRO A 627 -24.58 5.76 -29.90
CA PRO A 627 -25.35 4.58 -30.27
C PRO A 627 -24.42 3.47 -30.79
N GLY A 628 -24.59 2.24 -30.27
CA GLY A 628 -23.80 1.07 -30.69
C GLY A 628 -22.40 0.95 -30.06
N GLU A 629 -22.02 1.86 -29.17
CA GLU A 629 -20.75 1.80 -28.44
C GLU A 629 -20.95 2.07 -26.94
N GLY A 630 -21.59 3.19 -26.57
CA GLY A 630 -21.72 3.61 -25.17
C GLY A 630 -20.37 3.95 -24.53
N LEU A 631 -20.17 3.54 -23.28
CA LEU A 631 -18.87 3.56 -22.64
C LEU A 631 -17.92 2.59 -23.38
N PRO A 632 -16.66 2.98 -23.66
CA PRO A 632 -15.73 2.20 -24.47
C PRO A 632 -15.10 1.03 -23.68
N VAL A 633 -15.93 0.20 -23.06
CA VAL A 633 -15.54 -0.88 -22.14
C VAL A 633 -15.91 -2.24 -22.70
N LEU A 634 -14.99 -3.19 -22.62
CA LEU A 634 -15.19 -4.58 -23.00
C LEU A 634 -14.98 -5.46 -21.77
N VAL A 635 -16.01 -6.14 -21.32
CA VAL A 635 -15.97 -6.95 -20.09
C VAL A 635 -16.33 -8.41 -20.35
N VAL A 636 -16.42 -8.81 -21.62
CA VAL A 636 -16.69 -10.18 -22.04
C VAL A 636 -15.53 -10.69 -22.86
N ASP A 637 -14.92 -11.82 -22.47
CA ASP A 637 -13.75 -12.40 -23.13
C ASP A 637 -13.92 -12.53 -24.66
N GLU A 638 -15.03 -13.12 -25.10
CA GLU A 638 -15.36 -13.27 -26.52
C GLU A 638 -15.33 -11.94 -27.27
N GLU A 639 -15.91 -10.89 -26.67
CA GLU A 639 -15.91 -9.54 -27.24
C GLU A 639 -14.50 -8.93 -27.23
N ILE A 640 -13.71 -9.18 -26.19
CA ILE A 640 -12.32 -8.73 -26.08
C ILE A 640 -11.47 -9.32 -27.22
N TYR A 641 -11.56 -10.63 -27.49
CA TYR A 641 -10.81 -11.25 -28.60
C TYR A 641 -11.25 -10.72 -29.97
N ARG A 642 -12.55 -10.42 -30.14
CA ARG A 642 -13.10 -9.93 -31.40
C ARG A 642 -12.86 -8.43 -31.64
N ARG A 643 -12.71 -7.61 -30.60
CA ARG A 643 -12.59 -6.14 -30.74
C ARG A 643 -11.22 -5.58 -30.35
N LEU A 644 -10.38 -6.38 -29.70
CA LEU A 644 -9.00 -6.07 -29.33
C LEU A 644 -8.83 -4.65 -28.78
N PRO A 645 -9.13 -4.43 -27.50
CA PRO A 645 -9.12 -3.10 -26.90
C PRO A 645 -7.71 -2.52 -26.91
N ALA A 646 -7.61 -1.19 -26.94
CA ALA A 646 -6.31 -0.52 -26.99
C ALA A 646 -5.53 -0.63 -25.67
N LEU A 647 -6.26 -0.69 -24.54
CA LEU A 647 -5.75 -1.01 -23.21
C LEU A 647 -6.43 -2.29 -22.71
N LEU A 648 -5.66 -3.27 -22.25
CA LEU A 648 -6.19 -4.48 -21.63
C LEU A 648 -5.75 -4.55 -20.17
N ILE A 649 -6.72 -4.61 -19.24
CA ILE A 649 -6.47 -4.97 -17.85
C ILE A 649 -6.65 -6.47 -17.71
N ALA A 650 -5.62 -7.15 -17.21
CA ALA A 650 -5.59 -8.60 -17.08
C ALA A 650 -5.10 -9.06 -15.71
N THR A 651 -5.59 -10.21 -15.25
CA THR A 651 -5.03 -10.90 -14.09
C THR A 651 -4.11 -12.05 -14.52
N VAL A 652 -3.07 -12.30 -13.73
CA VAL A 652 -2.07 -13.35 -14.01
C VAL A 652 -2.70 -14.73 -14.23
N ASP A 653 -3.79 -15.07 -13.53
CA ASP A 653 -4.49 -16.36 -13.68
C ASP A 653 -5.09 -16.58 -15.08
N LYS A 654 -5.39 -15.52 -15.83
CA LYS A 654 -5.88 -15.65 -17.21
C LYS A 654 -4.77 -16.03 -18.18
N PHE A 655 -3.55 -15.60 -17.93
CA PHE A 655 -2.39 -15.99 -18.73
C PHE A 655 -2.02 -17.46 -18.58
N ALA A 656 -2.41 -18.10 -17.48
CA ALA A 656 -2.29 -19.55 -17.35
C ALA A 656 -3.07 -20.31 -18.44
N GLN A 657 -4.08 -19.69 -19.07
CA GLN A 657 -4.89 -20.31 -20.14
C GLN A 657 -4.21 -20.33 -21.51
N MET A 658 -3.11 -19.57 -21.70
CA MET A 658 -2.42 -19.47 -22.99
C MET A 658 -2.14 -20.81 -23.68
N PRO A 659 -1.70 -21.89 -22.98
CA PRO A 659 -1.35 -23.14 -23.65
C PRO A 659 -2.53 -23.88 -24.29
N TRP A 660 -3.78 -23.61 -23.88
CA TRP A 660 -4.97 -24.34 -24.38
C TRP A 660 -6.08 -23.42 -24.89
N LYS A 661 -5.92 -22.09 -24.80
CA LYS A 661 -6.91 -21.10 -25.27
C LYS A 661 -6.33 -20.35 -26.47
N GLY A 662 -6.41 -20.97 -27.65
CA GLY A 662 -5.92 -20.42 -28.92
C GLY A 662 -6.24 -18.94 -29.18
N PRO A 663 -7.48 -18.45 -28.94
CA PRO A 663 -7.84 -17.03 -29.15
C PRO A 663 -6.99 -16.00 -28.40
N VAL A 664 -6.26 -16.39 -27.36
CA VAL A 664 -5.37 -15.48 -26.60
C VAL A 664 -4.29 -14.86 -27.49
N GLN A 665 -3.84 -15.55 -28.55
CA GLN A 665 -2.87 -15.00 -29.50
C GLN A 665 -3.33 -13.70 -30.17
N MET A 666 -4.65 -13.50 -30.30
CA MET A 666 -5.22 -12.29 -30.92
C MET A 666 -4.93 -11.04 -30.09
N LEU A 667 -4.79 -11.17 -28.76
CA LEU A 667 -4.39 -10.08 -27.86
C LEU A 667 -2.96 -9.58 -28.16
N PHE A 668 -2.16 -10.39 -28.85
CA PHE A 668 -0.81 -10.07 -29.30
C PHE A 668 -0.74 -9.72 -30.80
N GLY A 669 -1.90 -9.45 -31.40
CA GLY A 669 -2.00 -9.02 -32.79
C GLY A 669 -1.92 -10.14 -33.84
N GLN A 670 -2.00 -11.41 -33.42
CA GLN A 670 -2.06 -12.55 -34.33
C GLN A 670 -3.51 -12.74 -34.82
N VAL A 671 -3.84 -12.09 -35.94
CA VAL A 671 -5.14 -12.12 -36.61
C VAL A 671 -4.94 -12.33 -38.11
N ASP A 672 -5.94 -12.91 -38.78
CA ASP A 672 -5.90 -13.22 -40.22
C ASP A 672 -7.11 -12.65 -41.01
N GLY A 673 -8.10 -12.12 -40.30
CA GLY A 673 -9.33 -11.61 -40.91
C GLY A 673 -10.10 -10.66 -40.02
N TYR A 674 -11.08 -10.00 -40.63
CA TYR A 674 -12.04 -9.12 -39.96
C TYR A 674 -13.44 -9.37 -40.51
N CYS A 675 -14.35 -9.82 -39.64
CA CYS A 675 -15.78 -9.89 -39.90
C CYS A 675 -16.42 -8.53 -39.63
N GLU A 676 -17.11 -7.97 -40.63
CA GLU A 676 -17.82 -6.69 -40.50
C GLU A 676 -18.86 -6.69 -39.38
N ARG A 677 -19.39 -7.87 -39.00
CA ARG A 677 -20.34 -8.03 -37.90
C ARG A 677 -19.63 -8.26 -36.56
N HIS A 678 -18.81 -9.31 -36.46
CA HIS A 678 -18.27 -9.76 -35.18
C HIS A 678 -16.95 -9.08 -34.79
N GLY A 679 -16.11 -8.68 -35.74
CA GLY A 679 -14.77 -8.10 -35.51
C GLY A 679 -13.64 -9.02 -35.99
N PHE A 680 -12.46 -8.93 -35.38
CA PHE A 680 -11.28 -9.69 -35.75
C PHE A 680 -11.51 -11.22 -35.73
N ARG A 681 -10.73 -11.91 -36.56
CA ARG A 681 -10.73 -13.36 -36.71
C ARG A 681 -9.32 -13.93 -36.53
N SER A 682 -9.29 -15.19 -36.15
CA SER A 682 -8.11 -16.05 -36.18
C SER A 682 -8.56 -17.49 -36.49
N PRO A 683 -7.64 -18.40 -36.84
CA PRO A 683 -7.98 -19.82 -37.05
C PRO A 683 -8.57 -20.49 -35.79
N GLU A 684 -8.36 -19.90 -34.62
CA GLU A 684 -8.80 -20.41 -33.32
C GLU A 684 -10.22 -19.98 -32.94
N ILE A 685 -10.89 -19.18 -33.78
CA ILE A 685 -12.29 -18.79 -33.58
C ILE A 685 -13.12 -19.19 -34.79
N GLU A 686 -14.10 -20.06 -34.57
CA GLU A 686 -15.11 -20.39 -35.57
C GLU A 686 -16.00 -19.17 -35.89
N ASP A 687 -16.15 -18.88 -37.19
CA ASP A 687 -17.07 -17.85 -37.69
C ASP A 687 -17.41 -18.14 -39.16
N ALA A 688 -18.60 -17.73 -39.59
CA ALA A 688 -18.99 -17.84 -40.98
C ALA A 688 -18.38 -16.70 -41.82
N ASP A 689 -18.06 -16.99 -43.09
CA ASP A 689 -17.50 -15.96 -43.98
C ASP A 689 -18.52 -14.92 -44.44
N ARG A 690 -19.81 -15.26 -44.40
CA ARG A 690 -20.92 -14.39 -44.79
C ARG A 690 -22.09 -14.53 -43.82
N HIS A 691 -22.73 -13.41 -43.51
CA HIS A 691 -23.90 -13.36 -42.64
C HIS A 691 -25.06 -12.66 -43.34
N PRO A 692 -26.25 -13.27 -43.43
CA PRO A 692 -27.44 -12.60 -43.94
C PRO A 692 -27.92 -11.50 -42.97
N PRO A 693 -28.72 -10.53 -43.43
CA PRO A 693 -29.36 -9.55 -42.55
C PRO A 693 -30.15 -10.25 -41.45
N LYS A 694 -29.96 -9.85 -40.19
CA LYS A 694 -30.59 -10.49 -39.02
C LYS A 694 -30.67 -9.52 -37.84
N ASP A 695 -31.79 -9.53 -37.11
CA ASP A 695 -32.01 -8.72 -35.90
C ASP A 695 -31.70 -7.22 -36.08
N GLY A 696 -32.06 -6.66 -37.23
CA GLY A 696 -31.82 -5.25 -37.58
C GLY A 696 -30.40 -4.93 -38.04
N LEU A 697 -29.49 -5.91 -38.09
CA LEU A 697 -28.13 -5.75 -38.62
C LEU A 697 -28.10 -6.06 -40.13
N PRO A 698 -27.34 -5.29 -40.94
CA PRO A 698 -27.20 -5.54 -42.37
C PRO A 698 -26.45 -6.84 -42.66
N ALA A 699 -26.47 -7.27 -43.93
CA ALA A 699 -25.58 -8.32 -44.40
C ALA A 699 -24.12 -7.93 -44.12
N ALA A 700 -23.31 -8.92 -43.74
CA ALA A 700 -21.91 -8.70 -43.38
C ALA A 700 -21.04 -9.82 -43.97
N GLN A 701 -19.80 -9.49 -44.30
CA GLN A 701 -18.83 -10.46 -44.79
C GLN A 701 -17.49 -10.34 -44.07
N SER A 702 -16.76 -11.43 -44.07
CA SER A 702 -15.37 -11.47 -43.62
C SER A 702 -14.42 -11.01 -44.72
N ARG A 703 -13.41 -10.24 -44.34
CA ARG A 703 -12.34 -9.77 -45.21
C ARG A 703 -10.98 -10.22 -44.65
N PRO A 704 -9.99 -10.58 -45.49
CA PRO A 704 -8.64 -10.84 -45.03
C PRO A 704 -8.05 -9.61 -44.33
N HIS A 705 -7.26 -9.84 -43.29
CA HIS A 705 -6.59 -8.79 -42.54
C HIS A 705 -5.18 -9.22 -42.15
N GLY A 706 -4.20 -8.32 -42.25
CA GLY A 706 -2.83 -8.60 -41.82
C GLY A 706 -2.69 -8.63 -40.29
N PRO A 707 -1.55 -9.09 -39.76
CA PRO A 707 -1.32 -9.04 -38.32
C PRO A 707 -1.32 -7.59 -37.80
N LEU A 708 -1.78 -7.43 -36.55
CA LEU A 708 -1.69 -6.18 -35.83
C LEU A 708 -0.38 -6.11 -35.07
N ARG A 709 0.02 -4.89 -34.70
CA ARG A 709 1.22 -4.70 -33.88
C ARG A 709 0.97 -5.34 -32.49
N PRO A 710 1.91 -6.09 -31.90
CA PRO A 710 1.77 -6.59 -30.53
C PRO A 710 1.76 -5.43 -29.50
N PRO A 711 1.47 -5.67 -28.21
CA PRO A 711 1.57 -4.65 -27.17
C PRO A 711 2.93 -3.95 -27.15
N ASP A 712 2.93 -2.62 -27.12
CA ASP A 712 4.13 -1.80 -27.05
C ASP A 712 4.59 -1.56 -25.60
N LEU A 713 3.64 -1.60 -24.66
CA LEU A 713 3.86 -1.34 -23.23
C LEU A 713 3.19 -2.41 -22.36
N ILE A 714 3.96 -2.99 -21.45
CA ILE A 714 3.47 -3.87 -20.39
C ILE A 714 3.67 -3.17 -19.05
N ILE A 715 2.58 -3.07 -18.27
CA ILE A 715 2.59 -2.49 -16.93
C ILE A 715 2.27 -3.59 -15.93
N GLN A 716 3.20 -3.88 -15.02
CA GLN A 716 2.99 -4.79 -13.89
C GLN A 716 2.75 -3.99 -12.61
N ASP A 717 1.54 -4.04 -12.07
CA ASP A 717 1.24 -3.41 -10.78
C ASP A 717 1.41 -4.42 -9.63
N GLU A 718 1.72 -3.92 -8.43
CA GLU A 718 1.89 -4.71 -7.20
C GLU A 718 2.87 -5.89 -7.33
N LEU A 719 4.05 -5.65 -7.94
CA LEU A 719 5.07 -6.67 -8.21
C LEU A 719 5.48 -7.47 -6.96
N HIS A 720 5.49 -6.86 -5.78
CA HIS A 720 5.83 -7.52 -4.52
C HIS A 720 4.91 -8.70 -4.17
N LEU A 721 3.72 -8.78 -4.75
CA LEU A 721 2.80 -9.90 -4.59
C LEU A 721 3.18 -11.11 -5.47
N ILE A 722 4.08 -10.94 -6.45
CA ILE A 722 4.59 -12.01 -7.33
C ILE A 722 5.88 -12.58 -6.71
N SER A 723 5.74 -13.32 -5.62
CA SER A 723 6.87 -13.92 -4.90
C SER A 723 6.62 -15.41 -4.59
N GLY A 724 7.68 -16.11 -4.16
CA GLY A 724 7.61 -17.52 -3.80
C GLY A 724 7.11 -18.42 -4.96
N PRO A 725 6.28 -19.44 -4.68
CA PRO A 725 5.77 -20.37 -5.70
C PRO A 725 4.97 -19.69 -6.82
N LEU A 726 4.23 -18.62 -6.49
CA LEU A 726 3.48 -17.85 -7.49
C LEU A 726 4.46 -17.22 -8.48
N GLY A 727 5.53 -16.59 -7.99
CA GLY A 727 6.55 -15.98 -8.84
C GLY A 727 7.19 -16.96 -9.83
N THR A 728 7.51 -18.18 -9.39
CA THR A 728 8.04 -19.23 -10.27
C THR A 728 7.08 -19.56 -11.42
N LEU A 729 5.78 -19.70 -11.13
CA LEU A 729 4.77 -19.96 -12.17
C LEU A 729 4.61 -18.77 -13.12
N VAL A 730 4.58 -17.55 -12.58
CA VAL A 730 4.46 -16.34 -13.40
C VAL A 730 5.63 -16.21 -14.36
N GLY A 731 6.88 -16.46 -13.93
CA GLY A 731 8.05 -16.38 -14.81
C GLY A 731 7.95 -17.26 -16.06
N LEU A 732 7.33 -18.44 -15.94
CA LEU A 732 7.05 -19.31 -17.10
C LEU A 732 6.06 -18.68 -18.07
N TYR A 733 4.96 -18.11 -17.56
CA TYR A 733 3.97 -17.43 -18.40
C TYR A 733 4.54 -16.17 -19.04
N GLU A 734 5.37 -15.42 -18.32
CA GLU A 734 6.04 -14.21 -18.83
C GLU A 734 6.95 -14.50 -20.01
N THR A 735 7.62 -15.66 -20.02
CA THR A 735 8.40 -16.09 -21.19
C THR A 735 7.53 -16.21 -22.45
N GLY A 736 6.31 -16.75 -22.30
CA GLY A 736 5.33 -16.84 -23.39
C GLY A 736 4.78 -15.47 -23.79
N VAL A 737 4.44 -14.61 -22.84
CA VAL A 737 3.96 -13.24 -23.08
C VAL A 737 5.01 -12.42 -23.81
N ASP A 738 6.26 -12.46 -23.36
CA ASP A 738 7.38 -11.75 -24.00
C ASP A 738 7.59 -12.23 -25.43
N HIS A 739 7.54 -13.54 -25.67
CA HIS A 739 7.66 -14.10 -27.01
C HIS A 739 6.53 -13.63 -27.93
N LEU A 740 5.27 -13.70 -27.48
CA LEU A 740 4.10 -13.27 -28.25
C LEU A 740 4.08 -11.76 -28.50
N ALA A 741 4.62 -10.97 -27.56
CA ALA A 741 4.75 -9.53 -27.69
C ALA A 741 5.99 -9.09 -28.50
N SER A 742 6.92 -10.01 -28.76
CA SER A 742 8.14 -9.75 -29.54
C SER A 742 7.90 -9.90 -31.04
N TRP A 743 8.61 -9.11 -31.84
CA TRP A 743 8.50 -9.14 -33.30
C TRP A 743 9.75 -8.54 -33.97
N GLU A 744 9.92 -8.79 -35.27
CA GLU A 744 11.08 -8.27 -36.02
C GLU A 744 10.79 -6.92 -36.67
N VAL A 745 11.68 -5.95 -36.46
CA VAL A 745 11.64 -4.63 -37.10
C VAL A 745 13.05 -4.28 -37.59
N GLY A 746 13.27 -4.30 -38.90
CA GLY A 746 14.56 -3.95 -39.49
C GLY A 746 15.71 -4.88 -39.07
N GLY A 747 15.44 -6.17 -38.90
CA GLY A 747 16.42 -7.18 -38.47
C GLY A 747 16.69 -7.21 -36.96
N LEU A 748 16.01 -6.37 -36.17
CA LEU A 748 16.08 -6.37 -34.71
C LEU A 748 14.84 -7.05 -34.13
N ARG A 749 15.05 -7.93 -33.14
CA ARG A 749 13.96 -8.43 -32.30
C ARG A 749 13.57 -7.36 -31.29
N VAL A 750 12.40 -6.77 -31.49
CA VAL A 750 11.82 -5.74 -30.65
C VAL A 750 10.91 -6.38 -29.61
N ARG A 751 11.12 -6.02 -28.34
CA ARG A 751 10.34 -6.44 -27.17
C ARG A 751 9.41 -5.30 -26.70
N PRO A 752 8.35 -5.60 -25.92
CA PRO A 752 7.55 -4.55 -25.28
C PRO A 752 8.39 -3.77 -24.26
N LYS A 753 8.09 -2.48 -24.07
CA LYS A 753 8.63 -1.74 -22.92
C LYS A 753 7.94 -2.27 -21.65
N VAL A 754 8.72 -2.68 -20.65
CA VAL A 754 8.18 -3.15 -19.36
C VAL A 754 8.33 -2.07 -18.30
N ILE A 755 7.24 -1.82 -17.58
CA ILE A 755 7.20 -0.95 -16.42
C ILE A 755 6.55 -1.71 -15.27
N ALA A 756 7.11 -1.60 -14.07
CA ALA A 756 6.57 -2.23 -12.87
C ALA A 756 6.36 -1.23 -11.74
N SER A 757 5.40 -1.52 -10.86
CA SER A 757 5.20 -0.85 -9.58
C SER A 757 5.42 -1.82 -8.43
N THR A 758 6.03 -1.32 -7.35
CA THR A 758 6.15 -2.09 -6.11
C THR A 758 6.03 -1.21 -4.88
N ALA A 759 5.71 -1.82 -3.74
CA ALA A 759 5.82 -1.21 -2.43
C ALA A 759 7.20 -1.47 -1.79
N THR A 760 7.88 -2.55 -2.20
CA THR A 760 9.17 -3.00 -1.65
C THR A 760 10.19 -3.24 -2.77
N ILE A 761 11.46 -2.89 -2.53
CA ILE A 761 12.53 -3.00 -3.55
C ILE A 761 13.65 -3.98 -3.17
N ARG A 762 13.51 -4.73 -2.07
CA ARG A 762 14.53 -5.69 -1.65
C ARG A 762 14.67 -6.78 -2.72
N ARG A 763 15.89 -6.98 -3.25
CA ARG A 763 16.18 -7.92 -4.35
C ARG A 763 15.31 -7.70 -5.60
N ALA A 764 14.89 -6.47 -5.85
CA ALA A 764 14.02 -6.15 -6.98
C ALA A 764 14.70 -6.43 -8.33
N ALA A 765 16.03 -6.26 -8.42
CA ALA A 765 16.80 -6.59 -9.61
C ALA A 765 16.67 -8.08 -9.96
N ASP A 766 16.95 -8.96 -8.99
CA ASP A 766 16.81 -10.42 -9.15
C ASP A 766 15.38 -10.81 -9.52
N GLN A 767 14.38 -10.27 -8.81
CA GLN A 767 12.98 -10.61 -9.03
C GLN A 767 12.54 -10.25 -10.46
N MET A 768 12.86 -9.04 -10.91
CA MET A 768 12.50 -8.58 -12.26
C MET A 768 13.27 -9.32 -13.35
N GLN A 769 14.55 -9.62 -13.12
CA GLN A 769 15.34 -10.41 -14.07
C GLN A 769 14.76 -11.83 -14.21
N ALA A 770 14.42 -12.46 -13.08
CA ALA A 770 13.81 -13.80 -13.06
C ALA A 770 12.41 -13.84 -13.69
N LEU A 771 11.64 -12.76 -13.59
CA LEU A 771 10.29 -12.68 -14.16
C LEU A 771 10.27 -12.25 -15.63
N PHE A 772 11.02 -11.21 -16.00
CA PHE A 772 10.88 -10.56 -17.31
C PHE A 772 12.10 -10.74 -18.23
N LEU A 773 13.24 -11.26 -17.73
CA LEU A 773 14.51 -11.27 -18.47
C LEU A 773 14.89 -9.86 -18.97
N HIS A 774 14.73 -8.87 -18.09
CA HIS A 774 15.08 -7.47 -18.31
C HIS A 774 16.03 -6.99 -17.21
N LYS A 775 16.93 -6.07 -17.54
CA LYS A 775 17.63 -5.24 -16.56
C LYS A 775 16.64 -4.31 -15.86
N VAL A 776 16.99 -3.84 -14.66
CA VAL A 776 16.10 -2.96 -13.87
C VAL A 776 16.72 -1.60 -13.66
N ALA A 777 15.93 -0.55 -13.88
CA ALA A 777 16.18 0.79 -13.36
C ALA A 777 15.08 1.14 -12.35
N VAL A 778 15.46 1.40 -11.10
CA VAL A 778 14.53 1.87 -10.06
C VAL A 778 14.36 3.39 -10.18
N PHE A 779 13.11 3.85 -10.19
CA PHE A 779 12.78 5.26 -10.17
C PHE A 779 11.84 5.63 -9.01
N PRO A 780 12.09 6.74 -8.29
CA PRO A 780 13.32 7.54 -8.37
C PRO A 780 14.52 6.73 -7.85
N PRO A 781 15.73 6.93 -8.41
CA PRO A 781 16.94 6.39 -7.82
C PRO A 781 17.10 6.89 -6.38
N GLN A 782 17.69 6.05 -5.52
CA GLN A 782 17.97 6.46 -4.15
C GLN A 782 18.98 7.60 -4.11
N GLY A 783 18.82 8.49 -3.14
CA GLY A 783 19.84 9.47 -2.79
C GLY A 783 20.81 8.89 -1.76
N LEU A 784 21.45 9.78 -1.00
CA LEU A 784 22.31 9.38 0.12
C LEU A 784 21.52 9.07 1.39
N ASP A 785 20.27 9.53 1.48
CA ASP A 785 19.40 9.37 2.65
C ASP A 785 18.11 8.64 2.26
N ALA A 786 17.59 7.80 3.18
CA ALA A 786 16.35 7.06 2.96
C ALA A 786 15.10 7.97 2.80
N ASP A 787 15.19 9.22 3.25
CA ASP A 787 14.09 10.17 3.30
C ASP A 787 14.10 11.22 2.17
N ASP A 788 15.12 11.25 1.30
CA ASP A 788 15.23 12.21 0.18
C ASP A 788 15.77 11.56 -1.10
N THR A 789 14.92 11.54 -2.14
CA THR A 789 15.26 11.08 -3.49
C THR A 789 15.16 12.19 -4.55
N PHE A 790 15.10 13.46 -4.12
CA PHE A 790 14.69 14.63 -4.92
C PHE A 790 13.24 14.61 -5.40
N PHE A 791 12.73 13.47 -5.84
CA PHE A 791 11.37 13.27 -6.33
C PHE A 791 10.37 12.88 -5.24
N ALA A 792 10.87 12.40 -4.10
CA ALA A 792 10.12 12.05 -2.91
C ALA A 792 10.88 12.49 -1.67
N ARG A 793 10.18 13.12 -0.72
CA ARG A 793 10.73 13.46 0.59
C ARG A 793 9.82 13.01 1.73
N GLN A 794 10.37 12.37 2.75
CA GLN A 794 9.63 12.09 3.98
C GLN A 794 9.49 13.37 4.81
N ARG A 795 8.26 13.69 5.20
CA ARG A 795 7.99 14.82 6.09
C ARG A 795 8.01 14.36 7.52
N GLN A 796 8.56 15.19 8.39
CA GLN A 796 8.31 15.05 9.81
C GLN A 796 6.81 15.18 10.06
N ALA A 797 6.29 14.30 10.91
CA ALA A 797 4.89 14.34 11.28
C ALA A 797 4.59 15.66 12.01
N SER A 798 3.53 16.34 11.59
CA SER A 798 3.07 17.60 12.18
C SER A 798 1.55 17.70 12.09
N VAL A 799 0.96 18.79 12.61
CA VAL A 799 -0.48 19.06 12.48
C VAL A 799 -0.88 19.23 11.01
N ASP A 800 -0.02 19.86 10.21
CA ASP A 800 -0.26 20.11 8.78
C ASP A 800 0.10 18.88 7.91
N THR A 801 1.02 18.04 8.39
CA THR A 801 1.47 16.81 7.73
C THR A 801 1.37 15.61 8.67
N PRO A 802 0.15 15.16 9.02
CA PRO A 802 -0.03 14.09 10.00
C PRO A 802 0.60 12.78 9.51
N GLY A 803 1.32 12.10 10.41
CA GLY A 803 1.92 10.80 10.14
C GLY A 803 0.94 9.65 10.30
N ARG A 804 1.39 8.45 9.91
CA ARG A 804 0.73 7.19 10.22
C ARG A 804 1.28 6.66 11.54
N LYS A 805 0.41 6.53 12.54
CA LYS A 805 0.76 5.99 13.86
C LYS A 805 0.58 4.47 13.85
N TYR A 806 1.64 3.75 14.21
CA TYR A 806 1.67 2.30 14.36
C TYR A 806 1.73 1.97 15.84
N LEU A 807 0.92 1.00 16.29
CA LEU A 807 0.94 0.44 17.64
C LEU A 807 1.14 -1.08 17.57
N GLY A 808 2.08 -1.61 18.33
CA GLY A 808 2.36 -3.06 18.40
C GLY A 808 1.72 -3.71 19.63
N ILE A 809 0.79 -4.65 19.44
CA ILE A 809 0.12 -5.35 20.55
C ILE A 809 0.59 -6.80 20.60
N CYS A 810 1.39 -7.15 21.61
CA CYS A 810 1.87 -8.51 21.86
C CYS A 810 1.36 -9.02 23.21
N ALA A 811 0.29 -9.82 23.18
CA ALA A 811 -0.34 -10.39 24.38
C ALA A 811 0.11 -11.84 24.61
N SER A 812 1.36 -12.00 25.08
CA SER A 812 1.94 -13.30 25.42
C SER A 812 1.06 -14.09 26.39
N GLY A 813 0.90 -15.39 26.17
CA GLY A 813 0.02 -16.24 26.97
C GLY A 813 -1.47 -16.17 26.60
N LYS A 814 -1.88 -15.36 25.62
CA LYS A 814 -3.29 -15.24 25.19
C LYS A 814 -3.49 -15.77 23.77
N ARG A 815 -4.65 -16.41 23.49
CA ARG A 815 -5.03 -16.85 22.13
C ARG A 815 -5.33 -15.65 21.23
N LEU A 816 -4.87 -15.68 19.98
CA LEU A 816 -5.03 -14.59 19.01
C LEU A 816 -6.48 -14.10 18.87
N LYS A 817 -7.47 -15.01 18.80
CA LYS A 817 -8.90 -14.63 18.71
C LYS A 817 -9.36 -13.76 19.89
N ALA A 818 -8.95 -14.10 21.12
CA ALA A 818 -9.31 -13.33 22.31
C ALA A 818 -8.64 -11.94 22.31
N VAL A 819 -7.39 -11.87 21.84
CA VAL A 819 -6.65 -10.61 21.65
C VAL A 819 -7.39 -9.74 20.63
N LEU A 820 -7.75 -10.27 19.46
CA LEU A 820 -8.46 -9.53 18.42
C LEU A 820 -9.80 -8.98 18.90
N ILE A 821 -10.61 -9.78 19.63
CA ILE A 821 -11.88 -9.30 20.21
C ILE A 821 -11.61 -8.09 21.12
N ARG A 822 -10.62 -8.18 22.01
CA ARG A 822 -10.29 -7.08 22.94
C ARG A 822 -9.81 -5.82 22.22
N VAL A 823 -8.94 -5.98 21.21
CA VAL A 823 -8.47 -4.86 20.39
C VAL A 823 -9.63 -4.21 19.63
N TYR A 824 -10.50 -4.99 18.99
CA TYR A 824 -11.66 -4.49 18.25
C TYR A 824 -12.62 -3.72 19.16
N VAL A 825 -12.94 -4.29 20.33
CA VAL A 825 -13.81 -3.64 21.33
C VAL A 825 -13.19 -2.33 21.80
N ALA A 826 -11.90 -2.30 22.14
CA ALA A 826 -11.22 -1.09 22.59
C ALA A 826 -11.26 0.02 21.53
N TYR A 827 -10.88 -0.27 20.29
CA TYR A 827 -10.91 0.72 19.20
C TYR A 827 -12.33 1.21 18.88
N LEU A 828 -13.30 0.30 18.74
CA LEU A 828 -14.67 0.66 18.36
C LEU A 828 -15.37 1.47 19.47
N ALA A 829 -15.14 1.15 20.73
CA ALA A 829 -15.71 1.86 21.88
C ALA A 829 -15.01 3.20 22.17
N ALA A 830 -13.68 3.25 22.02
CA ALA A 830 -12.93 4.50 22.13
C ALA A 830 -13.32 5.48 21.00
N SER A 831 -13.44 4.99 19.76
CA SER A 831 -13.88 5.82 18.63
C SER A 831 -15.31 6.34 18.81
N GLN A 832 -16.21 5.51 19.35
CA GLN A 832 -17.56 5.94 19.72
C GLN A 832 -17.53 7.06 20.76
N ARG A 833 -16.67 6.95 21.79
CA ARG A 833 -16.50 7.99 22.81
C ARG A 833 -16.02 9.31 22.21
N LEU A 834 -15.07 9.25 21.27
CA LEU A 834 -14.59 10.42 20.54
C LEU A 834 -15.67 11.01 19.63
N TYR A 835 -16.49 10.19 19.00
CA TYR A 835 -17.61 10.64 18.17
C TYR A 835 -18.71 11.31 18.99
N GLU A 836 -19.03 10.81 20.18
CA GLU A 836 -19.95 11.48 21.11
C GLU A 836 -19.41 12.85 21.57
N ARG A 837 -18.08 12.99 21.69
CA ARG A 837 -17.42 14.23 22.11
C ARG A 837 -17.23 15.24 20.97
N TYR A 838 -16.79 14.79 19.81
CA TYR A 838 -16.33 15.65 18.70
C TYR A 838 -17.19 15.55 17.43
N GLY A 839 -18.19 14.68 17.41
CA GLY A 839 -19.07 14.47 16.25
C GLY A 839 -18.29 14.09 14.99
N LYS A 840 -18.60 14.78 13.88
CA LYS A 840 -18.03 14.49 12.55
C LYS A 840 -16.50 14.56 12.48
N ALA A 841 -15.84 15.28 13.39
CA ALA A 841 -14.39 15.34 13.42
C ALA A 841 -13.74 13.97 13.76
N ALA A 842 -14.45 13.11 14.49
CA ALA A 842 -14.01 11.75 14.83
C ALA A 842 -14.56 10.66 13.89
N ASP A 843 -15.40 11.02 12.90
CA ASP A 843 -15.97 10.11 11.92
C ASP A 843 -14.93 9.23 11.18
N PRO A 844 -13.72 9.74 10.81
CA PRO A 844 -12.70 8.91 10.18
C PRO A 844 -12.26 7.68 11.00
N TYR A 845 -12.43 7.71 12.33
CA TYR A 845 -12.06 6.61 13.24
C TYR A 845 -13.23 5.67 13.55
N MET A 846 -14.45 5.97 13.08
CA MET A 846 -15.64 5.17 13.37
C MET A 846 -15.66 3.81 12.67
N THR A 847 -14.81 3.63 11.65
CA THR A 847 -14.67 2.39 10.87
C THR A 847 -13.36 1.69 11.23
N LEU A 848 -13.45 0.42 11.62
CA LEU A 848 -12.30 -0.44 11.87
C LEU A 848 -12.16 -1.43 10.71
N VAL A 849 -10.98 -1.47 10.08
CA VAL A 849 -10.68 -2.40 8.98
C VAL A 849 -9.72 -3.47 9.47
N GLY A 850 -10.10 -4.74 9.29
CA GLY A 850 -9.28 -5.90 9.64
C GLY A 850 -8.74 -6.62 8.42
N TYR A 851 -7.47 -7.01 8.45
CA TYR A 851 -6.81 -7.78 7.40
C TYR A 851 -6.43 -9.17 7.94
N PHE A 852 -6.66 -10.21 7.14
CA PHE A 852 -6.39 -11.61 7.51
C PHE A 852 -5.61 -12.28 6.38
N ASN A 853 -4.72 -13.21 6.75
CA ASN A 853 -3.90 -13.92 5.77
C ASN A 853 -4.66 -15.06 5.09
N ALA A 854 -5.77 -15.53 5.68
CA ALA A 854 -6.59 -16.60 5.13
C ALA A 854 -8.10 -16.33 5.28
N MET A 855 -8.88 -16.83 4.32
CA MET A 855 -10.35 -16.74 4.35
C MET A 855 -10.96 -17.44 5.57
N ARG A 856 -10.33 -18.51 6.04
CA ARG A 856 -10.73 -19.21 7.28
C ARG A 856 -10.64 -18.32 8.52
N GLU A 857 -9.57 -17.53 8.63
CA GLU A 857 -9.39 -16.59 9.74
C GLU A 857 -10.39 -15.44 9.65
N LEU A 858 -10.60 -14.91 8.44
CA LEU A 858 -11.62 -13.89 8.17
C LEU A 858 -13.03 -14.39 8.57
N GLY A 859 -13.42 -15.58 8.12
CA GLY A 859 -14.72 -16.17 8.45
C GLY A 859 -14.88 -16.39 9.95
N GLY A 860 -13.83 -16.87 10.62
CA GLY A 860 -13.79 -16.99 12.07
C GLY A 860 -13.96 -15.65 12.78
N MET A 861 -13.25 -14.60 12.35
CA MET A 861 -13.36 -13.29 12.97
C MET A 861 -14.70 -12.62 12.69
N ARG A 862 -15.28 -12.78 11.49
CA ARG A 862 -16.60 -12.26 11.18
C ARG A 862 -17.65 -12.72 12.19
N ARG A 863 -17.70 -14.03 12.49
CA ARG A 863 -18.60 -14.58 13.51
C ARG A 863 -18.37 -13.95 14.89
N LEU A 864 -17.10 -13.79 15.29
CA LEU A 864 -16.75 -13.14 16.56
C LEU A 864 -17.15 -11.66 16.59
N VAL A 865 -17.17 -10.97 15.45
CA VAL A 865 -17.62 -9.58 15.37
C VAL A 865 -19.15 -9.49 15.53
N GLU A 866 -19.90 -10.38 14.86
CA GLU A 866 -21.36 -10.46 14.92
C GLU A 866 -21.86 -10.78 16.35
N ASP A 867 -21.14 -11.66 17.06
CA ASP A 867 -21.53 -12.17 18.38
C ASP A 867 -20.76 -11.46 19.54
N ASP A 868 -19.50 -11.83 19.75
CA ASP A 868 -18.69 -11.45 20.93
C ASP A 868 -18.40 -9.94 21.00
N VAL A 869 -17.90 -9.35 19.91
CA VAL A 869 -17.53 -7.92 19.88
C VAL A 869 -18.79 -7.09 20.09
N ARG A 870 -19.87 -7.39 19.36
CA ARG A 870 -21.16 -6.70 19.51
C ARG A 870 -21.70 -6.78 20.94
N SER A 871 -21.69 -7.95 21.55
CA SER A 871 -22.14 -8.15 22.93
C SER A 871 -21.32 -7.34 23.94
N ARG A 872 -19.98 -7.34 23.79
CA ARG A 872 -19.06 -6.62 24.68
C ARG A 872 -19.19 -5.10 24.54
N LEU A 873 -19.41 -4.57 23.33
CA LEU A 873 -19.62 -3.14 23.07
C LEU A 873 -20.86 -2.56 23.80
N GLY A 874 -21.79 -3.40 24.25
CA GLY A 874 -22.92 -2.97 25.06
C GLY A 874 -22.59 -2.72 26.54
N LYS A 875 -21.40 -3.11 27.00
CA LYS A 875 -20.98 -3.09 28.43
C LYS A 875 -19.67 -2.33 28.67
N THR A 876 -19.18 -1.61 27.67
CA THR A 876 -17.89 -0.89 27.71
C THR A 876 -17.90 0.37 28.59
N ASP A 877 -19.08 0.89 28.94
CA ASP A 877 -19.27 1.96 29.93
C ASP A 877 -18.73 1.59 31.31
N GLN A 878 -18.84 0.33 31.70
CA GLN A 878 -18.27 -0.21 32.94
C GLN A 878 -16.74 -0.10 32.98
N ARG A 879 -16.12 0.09 31.81
CA ARG A 879 -14.67 0.24 31.65
C ARG A 879 -14.23 1.67 31.38
N GLY A 880 -15.16 2.62 31.40
CA GLY A 880 -14.89 4.03 31.10
C GLY A 880 -14.86 4.34 29.59
N LEU A 881 -15.38 3.48 28.72
CA LEU A 881 -15.53 3.75 27.28
C LEU A 881 -17.01 3.93 26.91
N ALA A 882 -17.32 4.33 25.68
CA ALA A 882 -18.72 4.50 25.26
C ALA A 882 -19.36 3.18 24.81
N LYS A 883 -20.69 3.06 24.95
CA LYS A 883 -21.47 1.94 24.40
C LYS A 883 -21.68 2.14 22.91
N ARG A 884 -21.63 1.06 22.12
CA ARG A 884 -21.93 1.10 20.69
C ARG A 884 -22.97 0.03 20.33
N SER A 885 -24.18 0.45 19.97
CA SER A 885 -25.34 -0.43 19.74
C SER A 885 -25.66 -0.74 18.26
N GLY A 886 -24.95 -0.13 17.31
CA GLY A 886 -25.13 -0.36 15.87
C GLY A 886 -23.81 -0.67 15.17
N LEU A 887 -23.53 -1.96 14.95
CA LEU A 887 -22.38 -2.41 14.18
C LEU A 887 -22.89 -2.90 12.82
N LEU A 888 -22.43 -2.25 11.76
CA LEU A 888 -22.65 -2.67 10.38
C LEU A 888 -21.36 -3.35 9.91
N LEU A 889 -21.50 -4.55 9.35
CA LEU A 889 -20.40 -5.37 8.81
C LEU A 889 -20.28 -5.22 7.30
#